data_AF-A0A9P5WBA7-F1
#
_entry.id   AF-A0A9P5WBA7-F1
#
_cell.length_a   1.000
_cell.length_b   1.000
_cell.length_c   1.000
_cell.angle_alpha   90.00
_cell.angle_beta   90.00
_cell.angle_gamma   90.00
#
_symmetry.space_group_name_H-M   'P 1'
#
loop_
_entity.id
_entity.type
_entity.pdbx_description
1 polymer ?
#
loop_
_entity_poly.entity_id
_entity_poly.type
_entity_poly.pdbx_seq_one_letter_code
_entity_poly.pdbx_strand_id
1 'polypeptide(L)'
;MLADIDTPALPFGFSDVHHSGADVTGSLLLPQDLSDRLRGHATKTGVSVARICHLAWAMVISKTSGQERVVFGTIFSGRQRAGAGGSTMGPMVNTLPIRVDVTDSGVEKSLYQIKSDISALMEHKNAYLTLAQRCSGVPAGTPLFNSLFNYRFKPAKSSQNPKSPHLEILDMERSNYPIAMNVGDSGLDLRLSCQAVHPIDASRICGYMQQSLQSLVDALDDTPNKKVRDLEVMPIMEREMLLQSWNITESYPSDQCIHKAFEDQARQTPDATAIVCEGQQMSYRELNARANSLAHHLIGLGVKPDSLVAICIDRSIAMIIGLLAVLKAGGAYVPLDPMFASGRLQDILVDAAPSILLADESGINALGNSISKSIVAIDPNELFETSIVDPQVSGLTPCHLAYVIYTSGSTGKPKGVMVEHAQVTRLFDSTASWYRFSETDIWIMTHTFSFDVSVWEIWGALRHGSRLVIPSYRTTQSPDDLYQMICDHGVTVLNMTPSAFRPLIRSQAQPDLQDKLRYVILAGEALEPATLQLWYSTRSSDYTQIVNMYGTTETTVHAAFRIMLPGDHQLVISPIGVRIPDLAFYVLDDRGDPVPLGAIGELCIGGAGVTRGYLNKPDLTSERFPLDPFNKTEGARMYKTGDLVRYLPDGNLVYLGRNDHQVKIRGYRVELGETEACLLEYPGVREAVVLALGEGGNKRLVAYVIADPVERLAHALWTHVSAKLPEYMIPAAFVRMDVFPLTPNGKLDRRALPEPSSDAFASQGYEAPQGEIEITLAAIWSDILKVDQISRHDNFFMLGGHSLLAVQMIERLHRVELNLSIRDLFETPTLSALSQTLNKHHIDAMAPTNLITPEVTMITPDLLPLIDLSQDDINIIVKRVDRGVANIQDIYALSPLQDGILFHHIMATKGDPYLLANCLVIDNRDILDRFMKTIQKVVDRHDILRTAIVWENLSSPVQVVLRQATLSVTEIVLDPANGPASKQLMELFDPREYRIELSQAPLTRFAVAQDIDGRWVVVQMMHHIIGDHSTMKQMMTEIQAFLGGQDEVLPTPQPFRNIIAQARTGPSVEDHKKFFSEML
;
A
#
# COMPACT_ATOMS: atom_id res chain seq x y z
N MET A 1 -6.71 -25.72 7.26
CA MET A 1 -6.16 -24.63 8.11
C MET A 1 -5.62 -23.44 7.31
N LEU A 2 -4.79 -23.62 6.28
CA LEU A 2 -4.20 -22.47 5.54
C LEU A 2 -4.82 -22.22 4.16
N ALA A 3 -5.41 -23.22 3.51
CA ALA A 3 -5.90 -23.10 2.12
C ALA A 3 -6.98 -22.02 1.92
N ASP A 4 -7.77 -21.70 2.95
CA ASP A 4 -8.79 -20.64 2.97
C ASP A 4 -8.26 -19.28 3.47
N ILE A 5 -6.94 -19.13 3.61
CA ILE A 5 -6.26 -17.84 3.81
C ILE A 5 -5.74 -17.37 2.45
N ASP A 6 -6.48 -16.46 1.81
CA ASP A 6 -6.14 -15.83 0.52
C ASP A 6 -5.31 -14.54 0.68
N THR A 7 -5.39 -13.92 1.86
CA THR A 7 -4.76 -12.65 2.20
C THR A 7 -4.06 -12.76 3.57
N PRO A 8 -2.79 -12.31 3.68
CA PRO A 8 -2.08 -12.34 4.95
C PRO A 8 -2.57 -11.24 5.90
N ALA A 9 -2.68 -11.56 7.18
CA ALA A 9 -2.95 -10.57 8.23
C ALA A 9 -1.70 -9.73 8.49
N LEU A 10 -1.57 -8.59 7.81
CA LEU A 10 -0.43 -7.67 7.91
C LEU A 10 -0.77 -6.48 8.84
N PRO A 11 -0.24 -6.41 10.07
CA PRO A 11 -0.42 -5.25 10.94
C PRO A 11 0.01 -3.95 10.24
N PHE A 12 -0.83 -2.93 10.34
CA PHE A 12 -0.63 -1.58 9.80
C PHE A 12 -0.36 -1.53 8.28
N GLY A 13 -0.60 -2.63 7.55
CA GLY A 13 -0.44 -2.75 6.10
C GLY A 13 0.99 -2.98 5.58
N PHE A 14 1.96 -3.34 6.43
CA PHE A 14 3.35 -3.53 5.97
C PHE A 14 3.56 -4.88 5.27
N SER A 15 3.71 -4.84 3.94
CA SER A 15 3.89 -6.02 3.07
C SER A 15 5.35 -6.45 2.86
N ASP A 16 6.32 -5.54 3.01
CA ASP A 16 7.73 -5.89 2.97
C ASP A 16 8.14 -6.60 4.26
N VAL A 17 8.93 -7.67 4.11
CA VAL A 17 9.47 -8.49 5.20
C VAL A 17 11.00 -8.46 5.20
N HIS A 18 11.66 -8.16 4.08
CA HIS A 18 13.11 -8.27 3.91
C HIS A 18 13.86 -6.97 4.26
N HIS A 19 13.47 -6.36 5.38
CA HIS A 19 14.09 -5.17 5.96
C HIS A 19 15.44 -5.46 6.64
N SER A 20 16.25 -4.43 6.89
CA SER A 20 17.62 -4.49 7.43
C SER A 20 17.73 -4.84 8.93
N GLY A 21 16.75 -5.54 9.49
CA GLY A 21 16.54 -5.68 10.93
C GLY A 21 15.86 -4.45 11.55
N ALA A 22 15.17 -4.66 12.67
CA ALA A 22 14.31 -3.65 13.28
C ALA A 22 15.09 -2.45 13.89
N ASP A 23 14.69 -1.22 13.52
CA ASP A 23 15.30 0.02 14.01
C ASP A 23 14.86 0.40 15.43
N VAL A 24 13.67 -0.06 15.87
CA VAL A 24 13.06 0.35 17.14
C VAL A 24 12.82 -0.86 18.05
N THR A 25 13.22 -0.73 19.32
CA THR A 25 12.96 -1.74 20.36
C THR A 25 12.20 -1.12 21.52
N GLY A 26 11.15 -1.80 21.98
CA GLY A 26 10.35 -1.39 23.14
C GLY A 26 10.33 -2.52 24.17
N SER A 27 10.49 -2.20 25.47
CA SER A 27 10.44 -3.19 26.56
C SER A 27 9.49 -2.72 27.65
N LEU A 28 8.66 -3.63 28.15
CA LEU A 28 7.69 -3.36 29.21
C LEU A 28 7.68 -4.52 30.21
N LEU A 29 7.69 -4.20 31.49
CA LEU A 29 7.49 -5.17 32.57
C LEU A 29 6.00 -5.19 32.91
N LEU A 30 5.34 -6.36 32.86
CA LEU A 30 3.93 -6.44 33.23
C LEU A 30 3.76 -6.16 34.73
N PRO A 31 2.63 -5.55 35.16
CA PRO A 31 2.27 -5.47 36.56
C PRO A 31 2.29 -6.84 37.24
N GLN A 32 2.74 -6.89 38.49
CA GLN A 32 2.84 -8.17 39.22
C GLN A 32 1.47 -8.82 39.42
N ASP A 33 0.43 -8.03 39.74
CA ASP A 33 -0.96 -8.51 39.85
C ASP A 33 -1.43 -9.22 38.55
N LEU A 34 -1.23 -8.59 37.39
CA LEU A 34 -1.57 -9.19 36.10
C LEU A 34 -0.75 -10.47 35.86
N SER A 35 0.53 -10.49 36.22
CA SER A 35 1.39 -11.67 36.11
C SER A 35 0.90 -12.83 37.00
N ASP A 36 0.49 -12.52 38.23
CA ASP A 36 -0.01 -13.50 39.20
C ASP A 36 -1.41 -14.02 38.82
N ARG A 37 -2.31 -13.13 38.37
CA ARG A 37 -3.63 -13.50 37.83
C ARG A 37 -3.51 -14.38 36.57
N LEU A 38 -2.59 -14.07 35.65
CA LEU A 38 -2.28 -14.91 34.48
C LEU A 38 -1.84 -16.33 34.91
N ARG A 39 -0.95 -16.46 35.90
CA ARG A 39 -0.52 -17.76 36.45
C ARG A 39 -1.68 -18.48 37.17
N GLY A 40 -2.53 -17.73 37.87
CA GLY A 40 -3.74 -18.23 38.51
C GLY A 40 -4.71 -18.87 37.51
N HIS A 41 -5.10 -18.14 36.46
CA HIS A 41 -5.98 -18.66 35.40
C HIS A 41 -5.35 -19.80 34.60
N ALA A 42 -4.04 -19.74 34.33
CA ALA A 42 -3.32 -20.84 33.69
C ALA A 42 -3.39 -22.14 34.51
N THR A 43 -3.40 -22.02 35.84
CA THR A 43 -3.58 -23.14 36.77
C THR A 43 -5.04 -23.62 36.82
N LYS A 44 -6.01 -22.70 36.93
CA LYS A 44 -7.46 -23.01 36.95
C LYS A 44 -7.92 -23.78 35.69
N THR A 45 -7.50 -23.32 34.50
CA THR A 45 -7.94 -23.85 33.19
C THR A 45 -7.06 -24.98 32.64
N GLY A 46 -5.88 -25.21 33.25
CA GLY A 46 -4.86 -26.08 32.66
C GLY A 46 -4.36 -25.61 31.29
N VAL A 47 -4.43 -24.31 30.99
CA VAL A 47 -3.90 -23.66 29.78
C VAL A 47 -2.64 -22.88 30.17
N SER A 48 -1.47 -23.35 29.77
CA SER A 48 -0.18 -22.68 30.08
C SER A 48 -0.18 -21.19 29.71
N VAL A 49 0.39 -20.31 30.55
CA VAL A 49 0.50 -18.84 30.34
C VAL A 49 0.89 -18.48 28.90
N ALA A 50 1.89 -19.18 28.33
CA ALA A 50 2.31 -19.05 26.93
C ALA A 50 1.15 -19.02 25.91
N ARG A 51 0.12 -19.85 26.10
CA ARG A 51 -1.06 -19.97 25.21
C ARG A 51 -2.04 -18.82 25.41
N ILE A 52 -2.17 -18.29 26.63
CA ILE A 52 -2.91 -17.05 26.90
C ILE A 52 -2.22 -15.89 26.17
N CYS A 53 -0.88 -15.84 26.18
CA CYS A 53 -0.12 -14.85 25.43
C CYS A 53 -0.23 -15.02 23.90
N HIS A 54 -0.33 -16.25 23.36
CA HIS A 54 -0.62 -16.44 21.93
C HIS A 54 -2.01 -15.88 21.55
N LEU A 55 -3.03 -16.04 22.40
CA LEU A 55 -4.36 -15.47 22.15
C LEU A 55 -4.36 -13.94 22.26
N ALA A 56 -3.67 -13.38 23.26
CA ALA A 56 -3.45 -11.94 23.36
C ALA A 56 -2.75 -11.37 22.12
N TRP A 57 -1.73 -12.07 21.60
CA TRP A 57 -1.05 -11.66 20.39
C TRP A 57 -1.96 -11.74 19.16
N ALA A 58 -2.79 -12.78 19.03
CA ALA A 58 -3.78 -12.88 17.97
C ALA A 58 -4.75 -11.68 17.97
N MET A 59 -5.20 -11.23 19.15
CA MET A 59 -6.03 -10.02 19.29
C MET A 59 -5.30 -8.75 18.81
N VAL A 60 -4.02 -8.57 19.17
CA VAL A 60 -3.20 -7.44 18.70
C VAL A 60 -3.06 -7.46 17.18
N ILE A 61 -2.69 -8.60 16.58
CA ILE A 61 -2.56 -8.75 15.12
C ILE A 61 -3.91 -8.49 14.43
N SER A 62 -5.02 -8.97 15.01
CA SER A 62 -6.36 -8.81 14.44
C SER A 62 -6.76 -7.33 14.39
N LYS A 63 -6.73 -6.63 15.54
CA LYS A 63 -7.16 -5.23 15.61
C LYS A 63 -6.20 -4.25 14.89
N THR A 64 -4.96 -4.65 14.62
CA THR A 64 -3.98 -3.83 13.87
C THR A 64 -3.91 -4.14 12.37
N SER A 65 -4.45 -5.27 11.91
CA SER A 65 -4.54 -5.64 10.47
C SER A 65 -5.96 -5.56 9.89
N GLY A 66 -6.99 -5.46 10.75
CA GLY A 66 -8.40 -5.53 10.36
C GLY A 66 -8.93 -6.95 10.11
N GLN A 67 -8.09 -7.98 10.22
CA GLN A 67 -8.45 -9.37 9.88
C GLN A 67 -8.91 -10.16 11.12
N GLU A 68 -10.02 -10.91 11.00
CA GLU A 68 -10.46 -11.83 12.06
C GLU A 68 -9.64 -13.14 12.09
N ARG A 69 -9.18 -13.60 10.92
CA ARG A 69 -8.37 -14.82 10.77
C ARG A 69 -6.90 -14.42 10.65
N VAL A 70 -6.16 -14.49 11.75
CA VAL A 70 -4.77 -14.02 11.78
C VAL A 70 -3.80 -15.18 11.68
N VAL A 71 -2.71 -14.97 10.92
CA VAL A 71 -1.59 -15.91 10.84
C VAL A 71 -0.32 -15.19 11.26
N PHE A 72 0.44 -15.79 12.18
CA PHE A 72 1.75 -15.28 12.61
C PHE A 72 2.72 -16.44 12.84
N GLY A 73 4.02 -16.16 12.81
CA GLY A 73 5.05 -17.15 13.08
C GLY A 73 5.22 -17.36 14.58
N THR A 74 5.19 -18.61 15.04
CA THR A 74 5.56 -18.99 16.40
C THR A 74 6.78 -19.92 16.39
N ILE A 75 7.65 -19.77 17.39
CA ILE A 75 8.99 -20.34 17.42
C ILE A 75 9.03 -21.60 18.30
N PHE A 76 9.37 -22.75 17.70
CA PHE A 76 9.49 -24.03 18.41
C PHE A 76 10.91 -24.60 18.39
N SER A 77 11.25 -25.38 19.43
CA SER A 77 12.52 -26.12 19.50
C SER A 77 12.33 -27.60 19.17
N GLY A 78 13.03 -28.10 18.14
CA GLY A 78 12.90 -29.47 17.66
C GLY A 78 13.38 -30.54 18.66
N ARG A 79 14.30 -30.19 19.57
CA ARG A 79 15.16 -31.15 20.32
C ARG A 79 14.45 -32.19 21.21
N GLN A 80 13.16 -32.04 21.52
CA GLN A 80 12.41 -32.98 22.40
C GLN A 80 12.25 -34.44 21.89
N ARG A 81 12.72 -34.80 20.69
CA ARG A 81 12.70 -36.20 20.19
C ARG A 81 14.10 -36.82 19.96
N ALA A 82 15.17 -36.13 20.33
CA ALA A 82 16.48 -36.77 20.41
C ALA A 82 16.52 -37.69 21.64
N GLY A 83 16.51 -39.01 21.43
CA GLY A 83 16.78 -39.98 22.49
C GLY A 83 18.20 -39.81 23.04
N ALA A 84 18.49 -40.41 24.20
CA ALA A 84 19.79 -40.27 24.85
C ALA A 84 20.93 -40.86 23.99
N GLY A 85 21.66 -40.00 23.28
CA GLY A 85 22.79 -40.35 22.43
C GLY A 85 22.65 -39.83 20.99
N GLY A 86 23.11 -38.61 20.72
CA GLY A 86 23.09 -38.02 19.37
C GLY A 86 23.34 -36.51 19.36
N SER A 87 24.60 -36.09 19.30
CA SER A 87 25.00 -34.67 19.34
C SER A 87 25.28 -34.14 17.93
N THR A 88 24.24 -33.71 17.21
CA THR A 88 24.34 -33.26 15.81
C THR A 88 24.37 -31.72 15.72
N MET A 89 25.25 -31.18 14.86
CA MET A 89 25.26 -29.76 14.45
C MET A 89 24.25 -29.52 13.30
N GLY A 90 23.80 -28.28 13.12
CA GLY A 90 22.79 -27.89 12.12
C GLY A 90 21.45 -27.46 12.73
N PRO A 91 20.58 -26.78 11.96
CA PRO A 91 19.45 -26.02 12.48
C PRO A 91 18.34 -26.85 13.16
N MET A 92 17.91 -26.41 14.35
CA MET A 92 16.91 -27.09 15.21
C MET A 92 15.86 -26.18 15.86
N VAL A 93 15.83 -24.88 15.53
CA VAL A 93 14.63 -24.05 15.73
C VAL A 93 13.85 -24.00 14.42
N ASN A 94 12.53 -24.08 14.53
CA ASN A 94 11.63 -23.94 13.40
C ASN A 94 10.56 -22.89 13.71
N THR A 95 10.30 -22.02 12.74
CA THR A 95 9.24 -21.02 12.80
C THR A 95 8.07 -21.55 12.00
N LEU A 96 6.94 -21.81 12.67
CA LEU A 96 5.74 -22.34 12.05
C LEU A 96 4.65 -21.26 12.01
N PRO A 97 3.87 -21.16 10.93
CA PRO A 97 2.65 -20.38 10.95
C PRO A 97 1.66 -21.02 11.94
N ILE A 98 1.14 -20.23 12.86
CA ILE A 98 -0.10 -20.53 13.57
C ILE A 98 -1.20 -19.61 13.05
N ARG A 99 -2.33 -20.21 12.69
CA ARG A 99 -3.59 -19.49 12.47
C ARG A 99 -4.36 -19.40 13.78
N VAL A 100 -4.97 -18.25 14.06
CA VAL A 100 -5.90 -18.04 15.18
C VAL A 100 -7.09 -17.23 14.68
N ASP A 101 -8.31 -17.72 14.92
CA ASP A 101 -9.53 -17.10 14.44
C ASP A 101 -10.21 -16.30 15.59
N VAL A 102 -10.01 -14.97 15.57
CA VAL A 102 -10.49 -14.00 16.57
C VAL A 102 -11.99 -13.71 16.35
N THR A 103 -12.79 -14.73 16.64
CA THR A 103 -14.21 -14.82 16.32
C THR A 103 -15.13 -14.43 17.49
N ASP A 104 -16.44 -14.55 17.26
CA ASP A 104 -17.51 -14.49 18.26
C ASP A 104 -17.46 -15.61 19.33
N SER A 105 -16.39 -16.41 19.39
CA SER A 105 -16.18 -17.41 20.45
C SER A 105 -15.83 -16.75 21.79
N GLY A 106 -16.42 -17.25 22.88
CA GLY A 106 -16.13 -16.82 24.24
C GLY A 106 -14.69 -17.12 24.67
N VAL A 107 -14.12 -16.29 25.55
CA VAL A 107 -12.70 -16.34 25.96
C VAL A 107 -12.24 -17.75 26.36
N GLU A 108 -12.97 -18.44 27.25
CA GLU A 108 -12.59 -19.76 27.73
C GLU A 108 -12.54 -20.80 26.57
N LYS A 109 -13.54 -20.78 25.68
CA LYS A 109 -13.58 -21.67 24.50
C LYS A 109 -12.36 -21.42 23.60
N SER A 110 -12.03 -20.16 23.34
CA SER A 110 -10.89 -19.77 22.50
C SER A 110 -9.54 -20.19 23.11
N LEU A 111 -9.42 -20.21 24.44
CA LEU A 111 -8.23 -20.72 25.14
C LEU A 111 -8.09 -22.24 25.08
N TYR A 112 -9.19 -23.00 25.06
CA TYR A 112 -9.13 -24.43 24.76
C TYR A 112 -8.84 -24.73 23.29
N GLN A 113 -9.37 -23.92 22.36
CA GLN A 113 -9.09 -24.04 20.93
C GLN A 113 -7.60 -23.82 20.65
N ILE A 114 -7.03 -22.68 21.04
CA ILE A 114 -5.60 -22.39 20.83
C ILE A 114 -4.68 -23.37 21.58
N LYS A 115 -5.17 -23.98 22.68
CA LYS A 115 -4.49 -25.10 23.34
C LYS A 115 -4.46 -26.35 22.48
N SER A 116 -5.54 -26.66 21.76
CA SER A 116 -5.59 -27.76 20.78
C SER A 116 -4.67 -27.47 19.59
N ASP A 117 -4.81 -26.30 18.97
CA ASP A 117 -4.11 -25.94 17.72
C ASP A 117 -2.58 -25.97 17.89
N ILE A 118 -2.07 -25.37 18.97
CA ILE A 118 -0.63 -25.41 19.31
C ILE A 118 -0.15 -26.84 19.59
N SER A 119 -1.02 -27.71 20.10
CA SER A 119 -0.66 -29.10 20.39
C SER A 119 -0.61 -29.96 19.12
N ALA A 120 -1.52 -29.74 18.17
CA ALA A 120 -1.47 -30.37 16.84
C ALA A 120 -0.28 -29.86 16.02
N LEU A 121 -0.03 -28.56 16.01
CA LEU A 121 1.11 -27.94 15.30
C LEU A 121 2.46 -28.47 15.80
N MET A 122 2.55 -28.84 17.08
CA MET A 122 3.74 -29.48 17.67
C MET A 122 4.02 -30.90 17.17
N GLU A 123 3.04 -31.60 16.60
CA GLU A 123 3.25 -32.90 15.93
C GLU A 123 3.94 -32.70 14.57
N HIS A 124 3.59 -31.62 13.87
CA HIS A 124 4.13 -31.23 12.56
C HIS A 124 5.37 -30.33 12.63
N LYS A 125 6.01 -30.23 13.81
CA LYS A 125 7.10 -29.26 14.10
C LYS A 125 8.37 -29.36 13.25
N ASN A 126 8.50 -30.39 12.41
CA ASN A 126 9.59 -30.57 11.46
C ASN A 126 9.28 -30.02 10.05
N ALA A 127 8.04 -29.56 9.78
CA ALA A 127 7.64 -29.07 8.47
C ALA A 127 8.22 -27.66 8.18
N TYR A 128 8.65 -27.42 6.95
CA TYR A 128 9.26 -26.15 6.55
C TYR A 128 8.22 -25.05 6.29
N LEU A 129 8.52 -23.80 6.67
CA LEU A 129 7.65 -22.64 6.47
C LEU A 129 7.23 -22.45 4.99
N THR A 130 8.16 -22.66 4.05
CA THR A 130 7.89 -22.58 2.60
C THR A 130 6.88 -23.63 2.11
N LEU A 131 6.77 -24.76 2.81
CA LEU A 131 5.80 -25.81 2.51
C LEU A 131 4.41 -25.44 3.05
N ALA A 132 4.34 -24.82 4.22
CA ALA A 132 3.09 -24.26 4.76
C ALA A 132 2.55 -23.11 3.89
N GLN A 133 3.43 -22.19 3.45
CA GLN A 133 3.08 -21.08 2.55
C GLN A 133 2.60 -21.57 1.16
N ARG A 134 3.16 -22.67 0.63
CA ARG A 134 2.66 -23.33 -0.59
C ARG A 134 1.28 -24.01 -0.44
N CYS A 135 0.70 -23.98 0.77
CA CYS A 135 -0.60 -24.58 1.07
C CYS A 135 -1.62 -23.54 1.56
N SER A 136 -1.33 -22.24 1.43
CA SER A 136 -2.33 -21.18 1.53
C SER A 136 -2.80 -20.70 0.15
N GLY A 137 -3.88 -19.91 0.12
CA GLY A 137 -4.34 -19.20 -1.08
C GLY A 137 -3.57 -17.90 -1.36
N VAL A 138 -2.58 -17.55 -0.53
CA VAL A 138 -1.78 -16.33 -0.66
C VAL A 138 -0.91 -16.39 -1.93
N PRO A 139 -0.88 -15.33 -2.78
CA PRO A 139 -0.12 -15.34 -4.02
C PRO A 139 1.37 -15.64 -3.86
N ALA A 140 1.94 -16.34 -4.85
CA ALA A 140 3.37 -16.64 -4.87
C ALA A 140 4.20 -15.35 -4.90
N GLY A 141 5.12 -15.20 -3.96
CA GLY A 141 5.91 -13.97 -3.72
C GLY A 141 5.37 -13.09 -2.59
N THR A 142 4.11 -13.26 -2.17
CA THR A 142 3.55 -12.58 -0.99
C THR A 142 3.84 -13.42 0.28
N PRO A 143 4.30 -12.82 1.40
CA PRO A 143 4.55 -13.53 2.64
C PRO A 143 3.26 -14.04 3.29
N LEU A 144 3.31 -15.23 3.91
CA LEU A 144 2.18 -15.78 4.68
C LEU A 144 1.88 -14.97 5.96
N PHE A 145 2.93 -14.41 6.58
CA PHE A 145 2.86 -13.50 7.71
C PHE A 145 4.11 -12.62 7.75
N ASN A 146 3.99 -11.43 8.36
CA ASN A 146 5.09 -10.48 8.57
C ASN A 146 5.48 -10.34 10.06
N SER A 147 4.91 -11.18 10.94
CA SER A 147 4.99 -11.03 12.39
C SER A 147 5.41 -12.31 13.12
N LEU A 148 6.24 -12.18 14.15
CA LEU A 148 6.65 -13.26 15.05
C LEU A 148 6.13 -13.09 16.48
N PHE A 149 5.83 -14.23 17.10
CA PHE A 149 5.61 -14.38 18.53
C PHE A 149 6.59 -15.40 19.14
N ASN A 150 7.18 -15.07 20.29
CA ASN A 150 8.16 -15.89 20.99
C ASN A 150 7.90 -15.86 22.50
N TYR A 151 7.84 -17.02 23.16
CA TYR A 151 7.69 -17.12 24.62
C TYR A 151 8.87 -17.92 25.21
N ARG A 152 9.66 -17.28 26.07
CA ARG A 152 10.92 -17.81 26.60
C ARG A 152 10.84 -17.95 28.13
N PHE A 153 10.54 -19.17 28.59
CA PHE A 153 10.66 -19.52 30.00
C PHE A 153 12.13 -19.78 30.37
N LYS A 154 12.71 -18.92 31.22
CA LYS A 154 14.07 -19.03 31.76
C LYS A 154 13.99 -18.89 33.30
N PRO A 155 13.70 -19.96 34.07
CA PRO A 155 13.45 -19.84 35.50
C PRO A 155 14.69 -19.33 36.25
N ALA A 156 14.53 -18.37 37.15
CA ALA A 156 15.67 -17.64 37.76
C ALA A 156 16.78 -18.53 38.38
N LYS A 157 16.43 -19.74 38.84
CA LYS A 157 17.37 -20.74 39.40
C LYS A 157 18.22 -21.47 38.36
N SER A 158 17.85 -21.50 37.07
CA SER A 158 18.68 -22.09 36.00
C SER A 158 19.76 -21.14 35.47
N SER A 159 20.03 -20.04 36.17
CA SER A 159 21.18 -19.16 35.94
C SER A 159 22.52 -19.84 36.28
N GLN A 160 22.51 -21.00 36.97
CA GLN A 160 23.67 -21.85 37.23
C GLN A 160 24.16 -22.67 36.01
N ASN A 161 24.09 -22.11 34.80
CA ASN A 161 25.11 -22.46 33.82
C ASN A 161 26.45 -21.98 34.43
N PRO A 162 27.53 -22.78 34.41
CA PRO A 162 28.83 -22.28 34.82
C PRO A 162 29.25 -21.19 33.84
N LYS A 163 29.13 -19.92 34.24
CA LYS A 163 29.91 -18.85 33.62
C LYS A 163 31.37 -19.29 33.74
N SER A 164 32.01 -19.65 32.63
CA SER A 164 33.47 -19.69 32.59
C SER A 164 33.93 -18.29 33.03
N PRO A 165 34.72 -18.14 34.10
CA PRO A 165 34.94 -16.83 34.74
C PRO A 165 35.73 -15.83 33.88
N HIS A 166 36.03 -16.21 32.64
CA HIS A 166 36.86 -15.49 31.67
C HIS A 166 36.17 -15.34 30.29
N LEU A 167 34.84 -15.56 30.21
CA LEU A 167 34.07 -15.43 28.97
C LEU A 167 32.68 -14.82 29.25
N GLU A 168 32.39 -13.69 28.60
CA GLU A 168 31.07 -13.05 28.60
C GLU A 168 30.50 -13.00 27.17
N ILE A 169 29.19 -13.21 27.06
CA ILE A 169 28.43 -13.23 25.79
C ILE A 169 27.41 -12.10 25.83
N LEU A 170 27.39 -11.24 24.80
CA LEU A 170 26.42 -10.15 24.67
C LEU A 170 25.21 -10.63 23.84
N ASP A 171 24.10 -10.90 24.53
CA ASP A 171 22.89 -11.53 23.95
C ASP A 171 22.07 -10.50 23.13
N MET A 172 22.31 -10.43 21.81
CA MET A 172 21.70 -9.45 20.89
C MET A 172 20.95 -10.12 19.72
N GLU A 173 19.87 -10.83 20.03
CA GLU A 173 18.96 -11.41 19.02
C GLU A 173 18.25 -10.30 18.20
N ARG A 174 18.51 -10.20 16.89
CA ARG A 174 17.76 -9.35 15.94
C ARG A 174 16.76 -10.20 15.13
N SER A 175 15.56 -9.67 14.94
CA SER A 175 14.51 -10.25 14.07
C SER A 175 14.63 -9.75 12.63
N ASN A 176 14.41 -10.65 11.66
CA ASN A 176 14.23 -10.31 10.24
C ASN A 176 12.76 -10.06 9.87
N TYR A 177 11.82 -10.12 10.83
CA TYR A 177 10.39 -9.84 10.60
C TYR A 177 9.98 -8.45 11.11
N PRO A 178 9.18 -7.67 10.34
CA PRO A 178 8.78 -6.29 10.67
C PRO A 178 8.21 -6.05 12.07
N ILE A 179 7.60 -7.06 12.70
CA ILE A 179 7.20 -7.01 14.11
C ILE A 179 7.56 -8.36 14.77
N ALA A 180 8.31 -8.32 15.87
CA ALA A 180 8.58 -9.51 16.69
C ALA A 180 8.33 -9.25 18.18
N MET A 181 7.32 -9.92 18.73
CA MET A 181 6.96 -9.86 20.16
C MET A 181 7.60 -11.02 20.93
N ASN A 182 8.41 -10.67 21.92
CA ASN A 182 9.05 -11.62 22.83
C ASN A 182 8.46 -11.47 24.23
N VAL A 183 8.07 -12.60 24.85
CA VAL A 183 7.65 -12.68 26.24
C VAL A 183 8.69 -13.47 27.03
N GLY A 184 9.44 -12.80 27.91
CA GLY A 184 10.34 -13.43 28.86
C GLY A 184 9.60 -13.78 30.16
N ASP A 185 9.67 -15.04 30.59
CA ASP A 185 9.08 -15.51 31.86
C ASP A 185 10.19 -16.08 32.76
N SER A 186 10.40 -15.44 33.91
CA SER A 186 11.41 -15.82 34.90
C SER A 186 10.94 -16.87 35.92
N GLY A 187 9.66 -17.27 35.84
CA GLY A 187 8.92 -17.97 36.89
C GLY A 187 8.33 -17.05 37.97
N LEU A 188 8.65 -15.75 37.96
CA LEU A 188 8.09 -14.74 38.87
C LEU A 188 7.41 -13.65 38.04
N ASP A 189 8.19 -12.76 37.41
CA ASP A 189 7.73 -11.70 36.53
C ASP A 189 7.56 -12.13 35.07
N LEU A 190 6.84 -11.31 34.31
CA LEU A 190 6.64 -11.42 32.86
C LEU A 190 7.07 -10.11 32.18
N ARG A 191 8.00 -10.20 31.23
CA ARG A 191 8.54 -9.06 30.48
C ARG A 191 8.19 -9.16 29.00
N LEU A 192 7.52 -8.14 28.47
CA LEU A 192 7.33 -7.95 27.05
C LEU A 192 8.56 -7.25 26.44
N SER A 193 8.95 -7.64 25.24
CA SER A 193 9.98 -6.95 24.46
C SER A 193 9.68 -7.08 22.97
N CYS A 194 9.31 -5.96 22.36
CA CYS A 194 8.95 -5.88 20.95
C CYS A 194 10.11 -5.28 20.14
N GLN A 195 10.34 -5.83 18.95
CA GLN A 195 11.15 -5.23 17.89
C GLN A 195 10.20 -4.83 16.76
N ALA A 196 10.35 -3.64 16.19
CA ALA A 196 9.51 -3.17 15.09
C ALA A 196 10.24 -2.22 14.12
N VAL A 197 9.79 -2.20 12.86
CA VAL A 197 10.24 -1.23 11.84
C VAL A 197 9.63 0.15 12.06
N HIS A 198 10.40 1.22 11.82
CA HIS A 198 9.85 2.57 11.77
C HIS A 198 8.84 2.69 10.60
N PRO A 199 7.67 3.36 10.74
CA PRO A 199 7.19 4.19 11.86
C PRO A 199 6.38 3.46 12.95
N ILE A 200 6.44 2.13 13.07
CA ILE A 200 5.72 1.37 14.10
C ILE A 200 6.41 1.55 15.45
N ASP A 201 5.70 2.12 16.44
CA ASP A 201 6.20 2.26 17.81
C ASP A 201 6.13 0.92 18.56
N ALA A 202 7.28 0.26 18.68
CA ALA A 202 7.44 -0.99 19.43
C ALA A 202 6.97 -0.91 20.90
N SER A 203 7.01 0.27 21.53
CA SER A 203 6.51 0.48 22.89
C SER A 203 4.99 0.48 22.94
N ARG A 204 4.33 1.03 21.92
CA ARG A 204 2.87 0.97 21.74
C ARG A 204 2.39 -0.46 21.48
N ILE A 205 3.15 -1.26 20.73
CA ILE A 205 2.86 -2.70 20.57
C ILE A 205 2.93 -3.46 21.90
N CYS A 206 3.91 -3.16 22.76
CA CYS A 206 3.92 -3.66 24.14
C CYS A 206 2.70 -3.19 24.96
N GLY A 207 2.22 -1.96 24.73
CA GLY A 207 0.97 -1.44 25.30
C GLY A 207 -0.27 -2.23 24.86
N TYR A 208 -0.46 -2.46 23.56
CA TYR A 208 -1.56 -3.28 23.03
C TYR A 208 -1.54 -4.71 23.57
N MET A 209 -0.34 -5.30 23.70
CA MET A 209 -0.16 -6.64 24.26
C MET A 209 -0.48 -6.69 25.76
N GLN A 210 -0.08 -5.68 26.55
CA GLN A 210 -0.48 -5.56 27.95
C GLN A 210 -2.01 -5.41 28.07
N GLN A 211 -2.63 -4.52 27.29
CA GLN A 211 -4.07 -4.29 27.33
C GLN A 211 -4.86 -5.55 26.93
N SER A 212 -4.39 -6.28 25.92
CA SER A 212 -5.00 -7.56 25.50
C SER A 212 -4.92 -8.62 26.60
N LEU A 213 -3.78 -8.74 27.29
CA LEU A 213 -3.62 -9.64 28.43
C LEU A 213 -4.53 -9.25 29.61
N GLN A 214 -4.64 -7.95 29.90
CA GLN A 214 -5.52 -7.41 30.94
C GLN A 214 -6.99 -7.73 30.64
N SER A 215 -7.47 -7.35 29.45
CA SER A 215 -8.83 -7.62 28.98
C SER A 215 -9.20 -9.11 28.95
N LEU A 216 -8.25 -10.00 28.63
CA LEU A 216 -8.44 -11.45 28.70
C LEU A 216 -8.61 -11.94 30.14
N VAL A 217 -7.80 -11.44 31.07
CA VAL A 217 -7.82 -11.85 32.48
C VAL A 217 -9.05 -11.33 33.21
N ASP A 218 -9.44 -10.08 32.97
CA ASP A 218 -10.67 -9.50 33.54
C ASP A 218 -11.92 -10.22 33.00
N ALA A 219 -11.93 -10.59 31.71
CA ALA A 219 -12.98 -11.43 31.15
C ALA A 219 -12.98 -12.85 31.76
N LEU A 220 -11.83 -13.44 32.12
CA LEU A 220 -11.78 -14.76 32.76
C LEU A 220 -12.18 -14.75 34.25
N ASP A 221 -12.09 -13.61 34.95
CA ASP A 221 -12.60 -13.49 36.32
C ASP A 221 -14.11 -13.18 36.33
N ASP A 222 -14.60 -12.24 35.50
CA ASP A 222 -15.99 -11.77 35.57
C ASP A 222 -16.94 -12.32 34.48
N THR A 223 -16.47 -12.53 33.24
CA THR A 223 -17.33 -12.83 32.08
C THR A 223 -16.73 -13.84 31.07
N PRO A 224 -16.46 -15.11 31.44
CA PRO A 224 -15.66 -16.03 30.58
C PRO A 224 -16.25 -16.36 29.21
N ASN A 225 -17.56 -16.12 29.04
CA ASN A 225 -18.29 -16.29 27.78
C ASN A 225 -18.31 -15.02 26.90
N LYS A 226 -17.75 -13.89 27.34
CA LYS A 226 -17.59 -12.68 26.51
C LYS A 226 -16.75 -13.02 25.28
N LYS A 227 -17.15 -12.53 24.10
CA LYS A 227 -16.48 -12.83 22.83
C LYS A 227 -15.07 -12.24 22.82
N VAL A 228 -14.09 -12.96 22.27
CA VAL A 228 -12.71 -12.44 22.16
C VAL A 228 -12.65 -11.18 21.29
N ARG A 229 -13.47 -11.11 20.23
CA ARG A 229 -13.60 -9.93 19.34
C ARG A 229 -14.15 -8.65 19.99
N ASP A 230 -14.70 -8.76 21.21
CA ASP A 230 -15.30 -7.67 22.01
C ASP A 230 -14.38 -7.24 23.18
N LEU A 231 -13.17 -7.80 23.28
CA LEU A 231 -12.16 -7.43 24.27
C LEU A 231 -11.37 -6.22 23.77
N GLU A 232 -11.13 -5.25 24.66
CA GLU A 232 -10.39 -4.06 24.29
C GLU A 232 -8.89 -4.36 24.15
N VAL A 233 -8.29 -3.87 23.06
CA VAL A 233 -6.88 -4.02 22.68
C VAL A 233 -6.17 -2.67 22.75
N MET A 234 -6.92 -1.57 22.57
CA MET A 234 -6.40 -0.21 22.57
C MET A 234 -6.44 0.38 23.99
N PRO A 235 -5.31 0.89 24.54
CA PRO A 235 -5.32 1.61 25.80
C PRO A 235 -6.30 2.80 25.78
N ILE A 236 -7.04 2.99 26.87
CA ILE A 236 -8.12 3.99 26.95
C ILE A 236 -7.70 5.40 26.52
N MET A 237 -6.46 5.81 26.86
CA MET A 237 -5.91 7.13 26.49
C MET A 237 -5.74 7.30 24.97
N GLU A 238 -5.44 6.24 24.22
CA GLU A 238 -5.34 6.27 22.76
C GLU A 238 -6.74 6.32 22.14
N ARG A 239 -7.70 5.58 22.70
CA ARG A 239 -9.12 5.63 22.28
C ARG A 239 -9.73 7.01 22.54
N GLU A 240 -9.47 7.62 23.69
CA GLU A 240 -9.89 9.00 24.00
C GLU A 240 -9.20 10.04 23.11
N MET A 241 -7.92 9.85 22.78
CA MET A 241 -7.20 10.72 21.86
C MET A 241 -7.82 10.70 20.45
N LEU A 242 -8.06 9.51 19.91
CA LEU A 242 -8.61 9.32 18.56
C LEU A 242 -10.09 9.73 18.45
N LEU A 243 -10.91 9.50 19.48
CA LEU A 243 -12.35 9.82 19.43
C LEU A 243 -12.69 11.24 19.94
N GLN A 244 -11.90 11.81 20.86
CA GLN A 244 -12.23 13.09 21.51
C GLN A 244 -11.12 14.13 21.34
N SER A 245 -9.89 13.88 21.82
CA SER A 245 -8.87 14.93 21.91
C SER A 245 -8.41 15.49 20.56
N TRP A 246 -8.32 14.65 19.53
CA TRP A 246 -8.03 15.09 18.15
C TRP A 246 -9.27 15.62 17.41
N ASN A 247 -10.46 15.44 17.97
CA ASN A 247 -11.76 15.72 17.35
C ASN A 247 -12.61 16.77 18.07
N ILE A 248 -11.96 17.64 18.86
CA ILE A 248 -12.58 18.86 19.39
C ILE A 248 -12.91 19.80 18.22
N THR A 249 -14.19 20.06 17.99
CA THR A 249 -14.67 20.95 16.92
C THR A 249 -14.69 22.41 17.37
N GLU A 250 -14.14 23.32 16.57
CA GLU A 250 -14.21 24.76 16.79
C GLU A 250 -15.55 25.36 16.35
N SER A 251 -15.97 26.46 17.00
CA SER A 251 -17.20 27.19 16.70
C SER A 251 -17.01 28.18 15.53
N TYR A 252 -18.00 28.24 14.64
CA TYR A 252 -17.97 29.06 13.41
C TYR A 252 -19.25 29.93 13.27
N PRO A 253 -19.22 31.03 12.49
CA PRO A 253 -20.40 31.83 12.17
C PRO A 253 -21.42 31.05 11.33
N SER A 254 -22.68 31.04 11.75
CA SER A 254 -23.75 30.21 11.16
C SER A 254 -25.06 30.96 10.92
N ASP A 255 -25.05 32.29 11.03
CA ASP A 255 -26.22 33.17 11.01
C ASP A 255 -26.62 33.69 9.62
N GLN A 256 -25.75 33.58 8.61
CA GLN A 256 -25.95 34.20 7.29
C GLN A 256 -26.03 33.20 6.13
N CYS A 257 -26.85 33.54 5.13
CA CYS A 257 -26.90 32.84 3.84
C CYS A 257 -25.79 33.35 2.92
N ILE A 258 -25.16 32.49 2.13
CA ILE A 258 -23.91 32.83 1.42
C ILE A 258 -24.03 34.05 0.48
N HIS A 259 -25.20 34.28 -0.12
CA HIS A 259 -25.43 35.44 -0.98
C HIS A 259 -25.38 36.78 -0.20
N LYS A 260 -25.57 36.79 1.14
CA LYS A 260 -25.45 38.00 1.96
C LYS A 260 -24.01 38.48 2.13
N ALA A 261 -23.05 37.56 2.21
CA ALA A 261 -21.62 37.92 2.16
C ALA A 261 -21.25 38.63 0.85
N PHE A 262 -21.79 38.18 -0.29
CA PHE A 262 -21.64 38.86 -1.58
C PHE A 262 -22.35 40.23 -1.61
N GLU A 263 -23.56 40.35 -1.03
CA GLU A 263 -24.25 41.64 -0.93
C GLU A 263 -23.48 42.67 -0.09
N ASP A 264 -22.90 42.24 1.05
CA ASP A 264 -22.07 43.11 1.88
C ASP A 264 -20.74 43.46 1.21
N GLN A 265 -20.13 42.54 0.46
CA GLN A 265 -18.97 42.86 -0.37
C GLN A 265 -19.32 43.87 -1.48
N ALA A 266 -20.47 43.69 -2.15
CA ALA A 266 -20.95 44.60 -3.18
C ALA A 266 -21.36 45.98 -2.64
N ARG A 267 -21.70 46.08 -1.34
CA ARG A 267 -21.85 47.36 -0.63
C ARG A 267 -20.50 48.01 -0.29
N GLN A 268 -19.48 47.22 0.06
CA GLN A 268 -18.16 47.70 0.48
C GLN A 268 -17.27 48.15 -0.70
N THR A 269 -17.18 47.35 -1.76
CA THR A 269 -16.29 47.59 -2.92
C THR A 269 -17.08 47.58 -4.24
N PRO A 270 -18.11 48.43 -4.39
CA PRO A 270 -19.07 48.33 -5.49
C PRO A 270 -18.43 48.43 -6.89
N ASP A 271 -17.44 49.30 -7.06
CA ASP A 271 -16.82 49.58 -8.37
C ASP A 271 -15.59 48.71 -8.66
N ALA A 272 -15.27 47.74 -7.80
CA ALA A 272 -14.23 46.74 -8.07
C ALA A 272 -14.72 45.69 -9.07
N THR A 273 -13.84 45.21 -9.96
CA THR A 273 -14.16 44.15 -10.93
C THR A 273 -14.40 42.82 -10.21
N ALA A 274 -15.65 42.33 -10.22
CA ALA A 274 -16.01 41.04 -9.65
C ALA A 274 -15.65 39.88 -10.58
N ILE A 275 -15.97 40.02 -11.88
CA ILE A 275 -15.86 38.94 -12.87
C ILE A 275 -15.18 39.44 -14.15
N VAL A 276 -14.36 38.57 -14.75
CA VAL A 276 -13.80 38.70 -16.11
C VAL A 276 -14.12 37.43 -16.91
N CYS A 277 -14.66 37.57 -18.12
CA CYS A 277 -14.98 36.47 -19.03
C CYS A 277 -14.81 36.93 -20.49
N GLU A 278 -13.95 36.27 -21.27
CA GLU A 278 -13.70 36.57 -22.69
C GLU A 278 -13.52 38.07 -23.03
N GLY A 279 -12.80 38.81 -22.18
CA GLY A 279 -12.56 40.25 -22.33
C GLY A 279 -13.69 41.15 -21.83
N GLN A 280 -14.89 40.62 -21.59
CA GLN A 280 -15.94 41.32 -20.83
C GLN A 280 -15.59 41.35 -19.34
N GLN A 281 -16.00 42.41 -18.66
CA GLN A 281 -15.81 42.57 -17.21
C GLN A 281 -17.09 43.16 -16.60
N MET A 282 -17.39 42.81 -15.35
CA MET A 282 -18.46 43.44 -14.56
C MET A 282 -17.98 43.76 -13.14
N SER A 283 -18.39 44.92 -12.64
CA SER A 283 -18.19 45.30 -11.24
C SER A 283 -19.12 44.57 -10.29
N TYR A 284 -18.78 44.54 -8.99
CA TYR A 284 -19.67 44.02 -7.95
C TYR A 284 -21.05 44.68 -7.97
N ARG A 285 -21.11 46.00 -8.22
CA ARG A 285 -22.34 46.80 -8.34
C ARG A 285 -23.23 46.31 -9.47
N GLU A 286 -22.68 46.14 -10.67
CA GLU A 286 -23.44 45.74 -11.87
C GLU A 286 -23.89 44.28 -11.78
N LEU A 287 -23.01 43.40 -11.27
CA LEU A 287 -23.32 41.99 -11.05
C LEU A 287 -24.46 41.82 -10.04
N ASN A 288 -24.40 42.52 -8.91
CA ASN A 288 -25.47 42.48 -7.91
C ASN A 288 -26.79 43.03 -8.46
N ALA A 289 -26.76 44.14 -9.21
CA ALA A 289 -27.97 44.72 -9.82
C ALA A 289 -28.64 43.78 -10.84
N ARG A 290 -27.85 43.10 -11.70
CA ARG A 290 -28.35 42.10 -12.67
C ARG A 290 -28.93 40.88 -11.97
N ALA A 291 -28.21 40.33 -10.98
CA ALA A 291 -28.68 39.20 -10.17
C ALA A 291 -29.94 39.53 -9.36
N ASN A 292 -30.06 40.76 -8.82
CA ASN A 292 -31.24 41.22 -8.11
C ASN A 292 -32.47 41.27 -9.02
N SER A 293 -32.37 41.84 -10.22
CA SER A 293 -33.53 41.92 -11.12
C SER A 293 -34.05 40.53 -11.48
N LEU A 294 -33.17 39.59 -11.85
CA LEU A 294 -33.54 38.20 -12.09
C LEU A 294 -34.10 37.51 -10.82
N ALA A 295 -33.56 37.79 -9.63
CA ALA A 295 -34.09 37.26 -8.38
C ALA A 295 -35.53 37.72 -8.10
N HIS A 296 -35.85 39.00 -8.31
CA HIS A 296 -37.22 39.51 -8.18
C HIS A 296 -38.17 38.89 -9.21
N HIS A 297 -37.68 38.63 -10.44
CA HIS A 297 -38.46 37.89 -11.44
C HIS A 297 -38.73 36.44 -11.00
N LEU A 298 -37.71 35.72 -10.50
CA LEU A 298 -37.84 34.37 -9.97
C LEU A 298 -38.79 34.28 -8.76
N ILE A 299 -38.76 35.25 -7.84
CA ILE A 299 -39.73 35.36 -6.74
C ILE A 299 -41.15 35.56 -7.30
N GLY A 300 -41.31 36.39 -8.34
CA GLY A 300 -42.58 36.58 -9.05
C GLY A 300 -43.13 35.31 -9.72
N LEU A 301 -42.25 34.38 -10.12
CA LEU A 301 -42.60 33.05 -10.63
C LEU A 301 -42.81 31.99 -9.52
N GLY A 302 -42.70 32.37 -8.25
CA GLY A 302 -43.00 31.49 -7.10
C GLY A 302 -41.80 30.76 -6.48
N VAL A 303 -40.55 31.18 -6.78
CA VAL A 303 -39.38 30.69 -6.04
C VAL A 303 -39.48 31.13 -4.57
N LYS A 304 -39.12 30.19 -3.68
CA LYS A 304 -39.22 30.27 -2.22
C LYS A 304 -38.09 29.40 -1.61
N PRO A 305 -37.87 29.45 -0.28
CA PRO A 305 -36.89 28.59 0.38
C PRO A 305 -37.04 27.09 0.02
N ASP A 306 -35.90 26.44 -0.22
CA ASP A 306 -35.74 25.05 -0.71
C ASP A 306 -36.36 24.74 -2.10
N SER A 307 -36.80 25.72 -2.89
CA SER A 307 -37.19 25.49 -4.30
C SER A 307 -35.97 25.21 -5.18
N LEU A 308 -36.00 24.11 -5.94
CA LEU A 308 -34.95 23.77 -6.91
C LEU A 308 -35.15 24.51 -8.24
N VAL A 309 -34.12 25.22 -8.69
CA VAL A 309 -34.05 25.87 -10.01
C VAL A 309 -32.88 25.28 -10.79
N ALA A 310 -33.15 24.70 -11.96
CA ALA A 310 -32.09 24.18 -12.82
C ALA A 310 -31.36 25.33 -13.53
N ILE A 311 -30.06 25.16 -13.76
CA ILE A 311 -29.21 26.12 -14.48
C ILE A 311 -28.38 25.35 -15.51
N CYS A 312 -28.69 25.52 -16.80
CA CYS A 312 -27.96 24.90 -17.92
C CYS A 312 -27.45 25.99 -18.86
N ILE A 313 -26.23 26.46 -18.65
CA ILE A 313 -25.67 27.67 -19.29
C ILE A 313 -24.18 27.38 -19.56
N ASP A 314 -23.63 27.88 -20.65
CA ASP A 314 -22.18 27.81 -20.90
C ASP A 314 -21.42 28.81 -19.99
N ARG A 315 -20.09 28.63 -19.91
CA ARG A 315 -19.16 29.41 -19.10
C ARG A 315 -19.22 30.89 -19.47
N SER A 316 -19.96 31.65 -18.68
CA SER A 316 -20.35 33.03 -18.98
C SER A 316 -20.57 33.85 -17.70
N ILE A 317 -20.69 35.17 -17.82
CA ILE A 317 -21.13 36.01 -16.68
C ILE A 317 -22.61 35.74 -16.36
N ALA A 318 -23.42 35.35 -17.35
CA ALA A 318 -24.82 34.98 -17.19
C ALA A 318 -25.02 33.76 -16.26
N MET A 319 -24.10 32.78 -16.32
CA MET A 319 -24.03 31.65 -15.37
C MET A 319 -23.95 32.13 -13.91
N ILE A 320 -23.07 33.10 -13.61
CA ILE A 320 -22.92 33.62 -12.24
C ILE A 320 -24.10 34.53 -11.85
N ILE A 321 -24.66 35.30 -12.78
CA ILE A 321 -25.91 36.06 -12.57
C ILE A 321 -27.06 35.12 -12.17
N GLY A 322 -27.21 33.99 -12.87
CA GLY A 322 -28.21 32.97 -12.56
C GLY A 322 -28.01 32.32 -11.19
N LEU A 323 -26.79 31.90 -10.87
CA LEU A 323 -26.43 31.35 -9.56
C LEU A 323 -26.78 32.31 -8.42
N LEU A 324 -26.34 33.58 -8.53
CA LEU A 324 -26.63 34.61 -7.53
C LEU A 324 -28.14 34.89 -7.43
N ALA A 325 -28.85 34.95 -8.55
CA ALA A 325 -30.28 35.25 -8.59
C ALA A 325 -31.13 34.17 -7.92
N VAL A 326 -30.81 32.88 -8.15
CA VAL A 326 -31.50 31.75 -7.50
C VAL A 326 -31.34 31.81 -5.98
N LEU A 327 -30.10 31.99 -5.50
CA LEU A 327 -29.80 32.09 -4.06
C LEU A 327 -30.47 33.31 -3.41
N LYS A 328 -30.53 34.44 -4.12
CA LYS A 328 -31.20 35.67 -3.69
C LYS A 328 -32.73 35.55 -3.67
N ALA A 329 -33.30 34.74 -4.58
CA ALA A 329 -34.70 34.32 -4.53
C ALA A 329 -35.00 33.28 -3.43
N GLY A 330 -33.96 32.79 -2.73
CA GLY A 330 -34.05 31.75 -1.70
C GLY A 330 -34.16 30.33 -2.26
N GLY A 331 -34.08 30.15 -3.58
CA GLY A 331 -33.99 28.83 -4.19
C GLY A 331 -32.59 28.25 -4.10
N ALA A 332 -32.49 26.94 -4.35
CA ALA A 332 -31.25 26.22 -4.52
C ALA A 332 -31.00 25.94 -6.00
N TYR A 333 -29.76 26.11 -6.46
CA TYR A 333 -29.43 25.83 -7.86
C TYR A 333 -29.10 24.35 -8.09
N VAL A 334 -29.55 23.83 -9.23
CA VAL A 334 -29.18 22.51 -9.74
C VAL A 334 -28.37 22.74 -11.02
N PRO A 335 -27.03 22.63 -10.96
CA PRO A 335 -26.17 22.93 -12.11
C PRO A 335 -26.21 21.78 -13.13
N LEU A 336 -26.25 22.15 -14.40
CA LEU A 336 -26.33 21.27 -15.56
C LEU A 336 -25.31 21.73 -16.60
N ASP A 337 -24.18 21.03 -16.73
CA ASP A 337 -23.16 21.35 -17.73
C ASP A 337 -23.69 21.02 -19.15
N PRO A 338 -23.79 22.00 -20.08
CA PRO A 338 -24.25 21.74 -21.45
C PRO A 338 -23.37 20.75 -22.23
N MET A 339 -22.14 20.49 -21.78
CA MET A 339 -21.24 19.49 -22.38
C MET A 339 -21.52 18.05 -21.92
N PHE A 340 -22.43 17.82 -20.96
CA PHE A 340 -22.86 16.46 -20.60
C PHE A 340 -23.83 15.88 -21.63
N ALA A 341 -23.77 14.56 -21.81
CA ALA A 341 -24.71 13.83 -22.67
C ALA A 341 -26.17 14.10 -22.25
N SER A 342 -27.05 14.36 -23.23
CA SER A 342 -28.43 14.80 -23.00
C SER A 342 -29.26 13.83 -22.15
N GLY A 343 -28.98 12.52 -22.23
CA GLY A 343 -29.59 11.51 -21.35
C GLY A 343 -29.27 11.73 -19.87
N ARG A 344 -28.02 12.10 -19.52
CA ARG A 344 -27.62 12.45 -18.15
C ARG A 344 -28.36 13.70 -17.67
N LEU A 345 -28.45 14.72 -18.53
CA LEU A 345 -29.17 15.96 -18.21
C LEU A 345 -30.67 15.70 -18.01
N GLN A 346 -31.26 14.81 -18.80
CA GLN A 346 -32.64 14.36 -18.64
C GLN A 346 -32.85 13.63 -17.30
N ASP A 347 -31.98 12.69 -16.92
CA ASP A 347 -32.08 11.98 -15.63
C ASP A 347 -31.98 12.95 -14.44
N ILE A 348 -31.10 13.94 -14.49
CA ILE A 348 -30.99 14.97 -13.45
C ILE A 348 -32.25 15.85 -13.39
N LEU A 349 -32.81 16.26 -14.54
CA LEU A 349 -34.07 17.01 -14.58
C LEU A 349 -35.27 16.20 -14.06
N VAL A 350 -35.27 14.87 -14.25
CA VAL A 350 -36.32 13.98 -13.75
C VAL A 350 -36.24 13.79 -12.23
N ASP A 351 -35.04 13.64 -11.65
CA ASP A 351 -34.86 13.51 -10.19
C ASP A 351 -35.04 14.87 -9.47
N ALA A 352 -34.52 15.96 -10.03
CA ALA A 352 -34.67 17.30 -9.46
C ALA A 352 -36.08 17.89 -9.61
N ALA A 353 -36.84 17.46 -10.64
CA ALA A 353 -38.18 17.94 -10.99
C ALA A 353 -38.39 19.48 -10.86
N PRO A 354 -37.49 20.32 -11.40
CA PRO A 354 -37.53 21.77 -11.21
C PRO A 354 -38.70 22.41 -11.97
N SER A 355 -39.31 23.45 -11.39
CA SER A 355 -40.36 24.23 -12.07
C SER A 355 -39.80 25.31 -13.00
N ILE A 356 -38.54 25.71 -12.81
CA ILE A 356 -37.85 26.76 -13.57
C ILE A 356 -36.47 26.26 -14.00
N LEU A 357 -36.09 26.61 -15.22
CA LEU A 357 -34.78 26.39 -15.83
C LEU A 357 -34.22 27.73 -16.30
N LEU A 358 -33.03 28.10 -15.81
CA LEU A 358 -32.22 29.13 -16.43
C LEU A 358 -31.37 28.49 -17.53
N ALA A 359 -31.52 28.91 -18.78
CA ALA A 359 -30.74 28.37 -19.89
C ALA A 359 -30.49 29.39 -21.01
N ASP A 360 -29.27 29.37 -21.53
CA ASP A 360 -28.87 30.10 -22.74
C ASP A 360 -29.08 29.24 -24.01
N GLU A 361 -28.69 29.74 -25.18
CA GLU A 361 -28.74 28.98 -26.43
C GLU A 361 -27.98 27.63 -26.35
N SER A 362 -26.87 27.56 -25.60
CA SER A 362 -26.08 26.34 -25.43
C SER A 362 -26.87 25.29 -24.63
N GLY A 363 -27.43 25.67 -23.49
CA GLY A 363 -28.24 24.80 -22.64
C GLY A 363 -29.56 24.37 -23.28
N ILE A 364 -30.25 25.27 -23.99
CA ILE A 364 -31.46 24.92 -24.75
C ILE A 364 -31.14 23.88 -25.84
N ASN A 365 -30.01 24.02 -26.55
CA ASN A 365 -29.58 23.05 -27.55
C ASN A 365 -29.15 21.70 -26.93
N ALA A 366 -28.43 21.72 -25.79
CA ALA A 366 -27.99 20.51 -25.10
C ALA A 366 -29.15 19.69 -24.50
N LEU A 367 -30.17 20.37 -23.97
CA LEU A 367 -31.36 19.73 -23.40
C LEU A 367 -32.36 19.29 -24.48
N GLY A 368 -32.59 20.13 -25.50
CA GLY A 368 -33.50 19.86 -26.62
C GLY A 368 -34.89 19.41 -26.15
N ASN A 369 -35.30 18.21 -26.61
CA ASN A 369 -36.61 17.63 -26.26
C ASN A 369 -36.76 17.20 -24.78
N SER A 370 -35.69 17.27 -23.98
CA SER A 370 -35.72 16.92 -22.54
C SER A 370 -36.43 17.98 -21.69
N ILE A 371 -36.61 19.19 -22.22
CA ILE A 371 -37.34 20.27 -21.54
C ILE A 371 -38.83 19.95 -21.55
N SER A 372 -39.38 19.52 -20.41
CA SER A 372 -40.82 19.34 -20.24
C SER A 372 -41.56 20.67 -20.41
N LYS A 373 -42.74 20.63 -21.04
CA LYS A 373 -43.65 21.78 -21.19
C LYS A 373 -44.18 22.36 -19.86
N SER A 374 -43.88 21.71 -18.74
CA SER A 374 -44.17 22.21 -17.38
C SER A 374 -43.06 23.09 -16.79
N ILE A 375 -41.88 23.14 -17.43
CA ILE A 375 -40.73 23.91 -16.97
C ILE A 375 -40.75 25.29 -17.63
N VAL A 376 -40.64 26.35 -16.84
CA VAL A 376 -40.44 27.72 -17.35
C VAL A 376 -38.95 27.90 -17.66
N ALA A 377 -38.59 27.92 -18.94
CA ALA A 377 -37.24 28.24 -19.40
C ALA A 377 -37.05 29.76 -19.52
N ILE A 378 -35.91 30.27 -19.07
CA ILE A 378 -35.58 31.71 -19.00
C ILE A 378 -34.11 31.89 -19.38
N ASP A 379 -33.77 32.82 -20.27
CA ASP A 379 -32.37 33.19 -20.52
C ASP A 379 -31.93 34.31 -19.56
N PRO A 380 -30.97 34.08 -18.64
CA PRO A 380 -30.48 35.11 -17.71
C PRO A 380 -29.68 36.24 -18.39
N ASN A 381 -29.41 36.16 -19.70
CA ASN A 381 -28.92 37.29 -20.48
C ASN A 381 -30.00 38.38 -20.68
N GLU A 382 -31.29 38.04 -20.65
CA GLU A 382 -32.40 39.00 -20.84
C GLU A 382 -32.42 40.13 -19.81
N LEU A 383 -33.07 41.25 -20.16
CA LEU A 383 -33.22 42.43 -19.31
C LEU A 383 -34.62 42.47 -18.70
N PHE A 384 -34.74 42.06 -17.44
CA PHE A 384 -35.99 42.09 -16.67
C PHE A 384 -36.25 43.49 -16.09
N GLU A 385 -37.44 44.05 -16.33
CA GLU A 385 -37.90 45.35 -15.78
C GLU A 385 -38.36 45.22 -14.32
N THR A 386 -37.48 44.68 -13.47
CA THR A 386 -37.71 44.36 -12.05
C THR A 386 -36.74 45.12 -11.14
N SER A 387 -36.94 45.03 -9.82
CA SER A 387 -36.14 45.79 -8.84
C SER A 387 -34.67 45.34 -8.85
N ILE A 388 -33.75 46.31 -8.84
CA ILE A 388 -32.30 46.08 -8.70
C ILE A 388 -31.82 46.05 -7.23
N VAL A 389 -32.74 46.19 -6.27
CA VAL A 389 -32.45 46.19 -4.81
C VAL A 389 -32.43 44.76 -4.27
N ASP A 390 -31.55 44.47 -3.31
CA ASP A 390 -31.39 43.14 -2.72
C ASP A 390 -32.72 42.60 -2.15
N PRO A 391 -33.24 41.46 -2.64
CA PRO A 391 -34.49 40.89 -2.17
C PRO A 391 -34.40 40.42 -0.71
N GLN A 392 -35.57 40.47 -0.05
CA GLN A 392 -35.74 40.08 1.35
C GLN A 392 -36.77 38.95 1.42
N VAL A 393 -36.29 37.71 1.31
CA VAL A 393 -37.14 36.52 1.26
C VAL A 393 -37.54 36.10 2.68
N SER A 394 -38.84 36.15 2.98
CA SER A 394 -39.34 35.79 4.31
C SER A 394 -39.14 34.30 4.60
N GLY A 395 -38.61 33.98 5.78
CA GLY A 395 -38.37 32.60 6.23
C GLY A 395 -37.10 31.95 5.67
N LEU A 396 -36.32 32.61 4.83
CA LEU A 396 -35.03 32.10 4.37
C LEU A 396 -34.01 32.10 5.52
N THR A 397 -33.29 31.00 5.70
CA THR A 397 -32.30 30.80 6.78
C THR A 397 -31.09 30.01 6.27
N PRO A 398 -29.95 30.03 6.99
CA PRO A 398 -28.74 29.32 6.56
C PRO A 398 -28.86 27.79 6.45
N CYS A 399 -29.89 27.18 7.07
CA CYS A 399 -30.19 25.75 6.98
C CYS A 399 -31.00 25.37 5.71
N HIS A 400 -31.36 26.34 4.88
CA HIS A 400 -31.96 26.08 3.57
C HIS A 400 -30.88 25.73 2.54
N LEU A 401 -31.28 24.99 1.52
CA LEU A 401 -30.41 24.53 0.44
C LEU A 401 -29.83 25.72 -0.33
N ALA A 402 -28.51 25.70 -0.54
CA ALA A 402 -27.82 26.55 -1.50
C ALA A 402 -27.80 25.87 -2.88
N TYR A 403 -27.55 24.57 -2.93
CA TYR A 403 -27.47 23.82 -4.19
C TYR A 403 -27.72 22.32 -4.03
N VAL A 404 -27.97 21.66 -5.16
CA VAL A 404 -27.94 20.20 -5.29
C VAL A 404 -27.01 19.81 -6.44
N ILE A 405 -25.80 19.35 -6.12
CA ILE A 405 -24.81 18.88 -7.10
C ILE A 405 -24.94 17.37 -7.28
N TYR A 406 -25.03 16.92 -8.53
CA TYR A 406 -25.24 15.51 -8.86
C TYR A 406 -23.92 14.76 -9.04
N THR A 407 -23.66 13.82 -8.14
CA THR A 407 -22.54 12.87 -8.23
C THR A 407 -22.99 11.58 -8.92
N SER A 408 -22.03 10.74 -9.31
CA SER A 408 -22.27 9.39 -9.83
C SER A 408 -22.95 8.49 -8.79
N GLY A 409 -23.66 7.45 -9.23
CA GLY A 409 -24.41 6.55 -8.35
C GLY A 409 -24.18 5.07 -8.61
N SER A 410 -23.95 4.31 -7.55
CA SER A 410 -23.73 2.85 -7.55
C SER A 410 -24.87 2.03 -8.18
N THR A 411 -26.10 2.56 -8.17
CA THR A 411 -27.28 1.99 -8.84
C THR A 411 -27.42 2.41 -10.31
N GLY A 412 -26.39 3.06 -10.86
CA GLY A 412 -26.34 3.53 -12.25
C GLY A 412 -27.26 4.70 -12.60
N LYS A 413 -27.75 5.43 -11.59
CA LYS A 413 -28.38 6.75 -11.77
C LYS A 413 -27.71 7.79 -10.87
N PRO A 414 -27.45 9.01 -11.37
CA PRO A 414 -26.89 10.12 -10.58
C PRO A 414 -27.60 10.34 -9.23
N LYS A 415 -26.87 10.88 -8.24
CA LYS A 415 -27.40 11.20 -6.90
C LYS A 415 -27.12 12.67 -6.55
N GLY A 416 -28.17 13.45 -6.38
CA GLY A 416 -28.08 14.86 -5.99
C GLY A 416 -27.70 15.00 -4.51
N VAL A 417 -26.54 15.58 -4.21
CA VAL A 417 -26.11 15.89 -2.84
C VAL A 417 -26.70 17.24 -2.43
N MET A 418 -27.51 17.24 -1.38
CA MET A 418 -28.21 18.43 -0.89
C MET A 418 -27.34 19.23 0.09
N VAL A 419 -26.89 20.43 -0.33
CA VAL A 419 -25.98 21.28 0.46
C VAL A 419 -26.66 22.57 0.89
N GLU A 420 -26.55 22.90 2.18
CA GLU A 420 -27.16 24.07 2.82
C GLU A 420 -26.22 25.29 2.82
N HIS A 421 -26.77 26.50 2.86
CA HIS A 421 -25.95 27.73 2.88
C HIS A 421 -24.90 27.73 4.00
N ALA A 422 -25.28 27.30 5.21
CA ALA A 422 -24.40 27.24 6.38
C ALA A 422 -23.17 26.35 6.16
N GLN A 423 -23.32 25.25 5.41
CA GLN A 423 -22.26 24.28 5.12
C GLN A 423 -21.18 24.86 4.20
N VAL A 424 -21.54 25.89 3.41
CA VAL A 424 -20.63 26.61 2.50
C VAL A 424 -20.04 27.86 3.16
N THR A 425 -20.77 28.61 4.00
CA THR A 425 -20.19 29.74 4.74
C THR A 425 -19.13 29.25 5.74
N ARG A 426 -19.47 28.25 6.56
CA ARG A 426 -18.56 27.62 7.53
C ARG A 426 -17.26 27.12 6.90
N LEU A 427 -17.32 26.61 5.67
CA LEU A 427 -16.15 26.12 4.94
C LEU A 427 -15.09 27.23 4.79
N PHE A 428 -15.49 28.46 4.43
CA PHE A 428 -14.55 29.57 4.31
C PHE A 428 -14.15 30.14 5.66
N ASP A 429 -15.06 30.22 6.63
CA ASP A 429 -14.75 30.81 7.94
C ASP A 429 -13.80 29.92 8.75
N SER A 430 -14.02 28.60 8.76
CA SER A 430 -13.17 27.63 9.44
C SER A 430 -11.82 27.37 8.74
N THR A 431 -11.64 27.81 7.49
CA THR A 431 -10.36 27.74 6.76
C THR A 431 -9.67 29.11 6.58
N ALA A 432 -10.28 30.21 7.03
CA ALA A 432 -9.79 31.57 6.83
C ALA A 432 -8.38 31.79 7.42
N SER A 433 -8.05 31.14 8.53
CA SER A 433 -6.76 31.25 9.22
C SER A 433 -5.59 30.68 8.40
N TRP A 434 -5.86 29.67 7.58
CA TRP A 434 -4.91 28.98 6.71
C TRP A 434 -4.65 29.78 5.43
N TYR A 435 -5.70 30.10 4.67
CA TYR A 435 -5.58 30.67 3.34
C TYR A 435 -5.45 32.20 3.32
N ARG A 436 -6.21 32.89 4.18
CA ARG A 436 -6.24 34.37 4.25
C ARG A 436 -6.45 35.00 2.88
N PHE A 437 -7.58 34.66 2.27
CA PHE A 437 -8.02 35.26 1.00
C PHE A 437 -8.49 36.70 1.22
N SER A 438 -8.27 37.56 0.23
CA SER A 438 -8.52 39.00 0.32
C SER A 438 -8.88 39.61 -1.04
N GLU A 439 -9.24 40.89 -1.04
CA GLU A 439 -9.61 41.67 -2.22
C GLU A 439 -8.46 41.80 -3.25
N THR A 440 -7.23 41.53 -2.80
CA THR A 440 -6.01 41.46 -3.61
C THR A 440 -5.87 40.15 -4.40
N ASP A 441 -6.69 39.14 -4.13
CA ASP A 441 -6.63 37.86 -4.84
C ASP A 441 -7.35 37.87 -6.20
N ILE A 442 -6.85 37.01 -7.08
CA ILE A 442 -7.38 36.80 -8.42
C ILE A 442 -7.52 35.29 -8.61
N TRP A 443 -8.75 34.82 -8.68
CA TRP A 443 -9.11 33.41 -8.83
C TRP A 443 -9.36 33.08 -10.30
N ILE A 444 -9.12 31.83 -10.68
CA ILE A 444 -9.53 31.28 -11.98
C ILE A 444 -10.44 30.06 -11.79
N MET A 445 -11.56 30.03 -12.52
CA MET A 445 -12.56 28.96 -12.44
C MET A 445 -12.25 27.83 -13.43
N THR A 446 -11.39 26.89 -13.05
CA THR A 446 -11.00 25.80 -13.97
C THR A 446 -12.07 24.71 -14.03
N HIS A 447 -12.81 24.48 -12.96
CA HIS A 447 -13.78 23.39 -12.86
C HIS A 447 -15.13 23.74 -13.52
N THR A 448 -15.90 22.72 -13.90
CA THR A 448 -17.31 22.91 -14.29
C THR A 448 -18.14 23.30 -13.07
N PHE A 449 -19.12 24.18 -13.26
CA PHE A 449 -20.07 24.57 -12.21
C PHE A 449 -20.98 23.41 -11.74
N SER A 450 -20.95 22.28 -12.44
CA SER A 450 -21.57 21.01 -12.02
C SER A 450 -20.68 20.15 -11.11
N PHE A 451 -19.51 20.65 -10.69
CA PHE A 451 -18.60 19.97 -9.76
C PHE A 451 -18.28 20.88 -8.57
N ASP A 452 -18.28 20.31 -7.37
CA ASP A 452 -18.34 21.06 -6.11
C ASP A 452 -17.12 21.95 -5.82
N VAL A 453 -15.94 21.63 -6.38
CA VAL A 453 -14.76 22.50 -6.34
C VAL A 453 -15.02 23.88 -6.97
N SER A 454 -15.96 24.02 -7.92
CA SER A 454 -16.36 25.34 -8.43
C SER A 454 -17.00 26.24 -7.36
N VAL A 455 -17.62 25.65 -6.33
CA VAL A 455 -18.21 26.40 -5.22
C VAL A 455 -17.09 27.06 -4.41
N TRP A 456 -15.96 26.36 -4.23
CA TRP A 456 -14.77 26.93 -3.63
C TRP A 456 -14.14 28.03 -4.51
N GLU A 457 -14.08 27.83 -5.84
CA GLU A 457 -13.59 28.84 -6.79
C GLU A 457 -14.45 30.12 -6.80
N ILE A 458 -15.77 29.98 -6.98
CA ILE A 458 -16.71 31.11 -7.13
C ILE A 458 -16.80 31.91 -5.83
N TRP A 459 -17.03 31.24 -4.69
CA TRP A 459 -17.23 31.92 -3.41
C TRP A 459 -15.93 32.30 -2.72
N GLY A 460 -14.83 31.61 -3.02
CA GLY A 460 -13.48 32.02 -2.64
C GLY A 460 -13.11 33.37 -3.23
N ALA A 461 -13.62 33.71 -4.42
CA ALA A 461 -13.52 35.05 -4.96
C ALA A 461 -14.60 36.00 -4.40
N LEU A 462 -15.88 35.70 -4.65
CA LEU A 462 -16.97 36.67 -4.53
C LEU A 462 -17.35 37.07 -3.10
N ARG A 463 -16.89 36.34 -2.06
CA ARG A 463 -17.11 36.74 -0.65
C ARG A 463 -16.01 37.64 -0.08
N HIS A 464 -14.85 37.73 -0.73
CA HIS A 464 -13.65 38.41 -0.21
C HIS A 464 -13.28 39.68 -0.99
N GLY A 465 -14.10 40.10 -1.97
CA GLY A 465 -13.81 41.26 -2.82
C GLY A 465 -12.83 40.99 -3.96
N SER A 466 -12.31 39.76 -4.04
CA SER A 466 -11.39 39.28 -5.06
C SER A 466 -12.03 39.28 -6.45
N ARG A 467 -11.22 39.08 -7.49
CA ARG A 467 -11.68 38.97 -8.89
C ARG A 467 -11.74 37.53 -9.35
N LEU A 468 -12.85 37.11 -9.97
CA LEU A 468 -13.03 35.80 -10.59
C LEU A 468 -12.79 35.87 -12.11
N VAL A 469 -11.89 35.04 -12.63
CA VAL A 469 -11.63 34.87 -14.08
C VAL A 469 -12.30 33.58 -14.54
N ILE A 470 -13.14 33.68 -15.57
CA ILE A 470 -13.84 32.55 -16.18
C ILE A 470 -13.14 32.22 -17.52
N PRO A 471 -12.33 31.14 -17.58
CA PRO A 471 -11.73 30.66 -18.83
C PRO A 471 -12.77 29.91 -19.68
N SER A 472 -12.65 30.00 -21.00
CA SER A 472 -13.42 29.17 -21.94
C SER A 472 -13.14 27.69 -21.71
N TYR A 473 -14.07 26.79 -22.06
CA TYR A 473 -13.84 25.35 -21.96
C TYR A 473 -12.57 24.92 -22.73
N ARG A 474 -12.36 25.45 -23.95
CA ARG A 474 -11.16 25.15 -24.76
C ARG A 474 -9.87 25.56 -24.06
N THR A 475 -9.84 26.73 -23.42
CA THR A 475 -8.70 27.19 -22.63
C THR A 475 -8.40 26.21 -21.49
N THR A 476 -9.42 25.69 -20.79
CA THR A 476 -9.17 24.70 -19.71
C THR A 476 -8.63 23.35 -20.18
N GLN A 477 -8.78 23.00 -21.47
CA GLN A 477 -8.21 21.79 -22.06
C GLN A 477 -6.78 21.99 -22.62
N SER A 478 -6.28 23.22 -22.66
CA SER A 478 -4.98 23.57 -23.23
C SER A 478 -4.04 24.10 -22.15
N PRO A 479 -3.04 23.32 -21.69
CA PRO A 479 -2.12 23.72 -20.62
C PRO A 479 -1.36 25.01 -20.92
N ASP A 480 -0.97 25.24 -22.17
CA ASP A 480 -0.24 26.43 -22.59
C ASP A 480 -1.15 27.68 -22.60
N ASP A 481 -2.36 27.60 -23.16
CA ASP A 481 -3.32 28.72 -23.15
C ASP A 481 -3.80 29.04 -21.72
N LEU A 482 -3.96 28.01 -20.87
CA LEU A 482 -4.31 28.19 -19.47
C LEU A 482 -3.18 28.86 -18.67
N TYR A 483 -1.92 28.48 -18.90
CA TYR A 483 -0.77 29.13 -18.26
C TYR A 483 -0.59 30.58 -18.73
N GLN A 484 -0.75 30.84 -20.03
CA GLN A 484 -0.78 32.20 -20.57
C GLN A 484 -1.87 33.04 -19.89
N MET A 485 -3.11 32.53 -19.79
CA MET A 485 -4.21 33.24 -19.13
C MET A 485 -3.95 33.51 -17.64
N ILE A 486 -3.31 32.56 -16.94
CA ILE A 486 -2.86 32.70 -15.54
C ILE A 486 -1.86 33.87 -15.39
N CYS A 487 -0.88 33.97 -16.30
CA CYS A 487 0.08 35.07 -16.33
C CYS A 487 -0.57 36.41 -16.69
N ASP A 488 -1.34 36.48 -17.78
CA ASP A 488 -1.99 37.69 -18.29
C ASP A 488 -2.92 38.35 -17.25
N HIS A 489 -3.69 37.52 -16.54
CA HIS A 489 -4.59 37.99 -15.49
C HIS A 489 -3.91 38.13 -14.12
N GLY A 490 -2.67 37.66 -13.97
CA GLY A 490 -1.93 37.68 -12.70
C GLY A 490 -2.62 36.88 -11.60
N VAL A 491 -3.15 35.70 -11.94
CA VAL A 491 -3.90 34.80 -11.03
C VAL A 491 -3.08 34.47 -9.79
N THR A 492 -3.69 34.56 -8.61
CA THR A 492 -3.09 34.23 -7.31
C THR A 492 -3.57 32.90 -6.74
N VAL A 493 -4.78 32.44 -7.09
CA VAL A 493 -5.34 31.16 -6.62
C VAL A 493 -5.76 30.31 -7.81
N LEU A 494 -5.13 29.13 -7.93
CA LEU A 494 -5.46 28.08 -8.89
C LEU A 494 -5.94 26.84 -8.15
N ASN A 495 -7.08 26.29 -8.55
CA ASN A 495 -7.54 24.96 -8.14
C ASN A 495 -7.46 24.04 -9.35
N MET A 496 -7.00 22.80 -9.17
CA MET A 496 -6.97 21.81 -10.26
C MET A 496 -6.78 20.37 -9.74
N THR A 497 -6.88 19.37 -10.62
CA THR A 497 -6.56 17.97 -10.28
C THR A 497 -5.05 17.69 -10.40
N PRO A 498 -4.49 16.77 -9.59
CA PRO A 498 -3.12 16.28 -9.75
C PRO A 498 -2.77 15.85 -11.19
N SER A 499 -3.66 15.18 -11.92
CA SER A 499 -3.39 14.79 -13.31
C SER A 499 -3.32 15.97 -14.28
N ALA A 500 -4.20 16.97 -14.16
CA ALA A 500 -4.18 18.15 -15.02
C ALA A 500 -3.06 19.16 -14.64
N PHE A 501 -2.51 19.07 -13.42
CA PHE A 501 -1.35 19.87 -13.01
C PHE A 501 -0.04 19.38 -13.66
N ARG A 502 0.14 18.07 -13.85
CA ARG A 502 1.34 17.48 -14.49
C ARG A 502 1.76 18.15 -15.81
N PRO A 503 0.87 18.41 -16.79
CA PRO A 503 1.25 19.14 -18.00
C PRO A 503 1.46 20.64 -17.76
N LEU A 504 0.69 21.30 -16.88
CA LEU A 504 0.83 22.73 -16.59
C LEU A 504 2.23 23.08 -16.03
N ILE A 505 2.83 22.20 -15.21
CA ILE A 505 4.22 22.34 -14.74
C ILE A 505 5.21 22.42 -15.92
N ARG A 506 4.92 21.76 -17.06
CA ARG A 506 5.77 21.80 -18.26
C ARG A 506 5.57 23.09 -19.06
N SER A 507 4.33 23.56 -19.20
CA SER A 507 4.00 24.86 -19.81
C SER A 507 4.68 26.03 -19.09
N GLN A 508 4.87 25.94 -17.77
CA GLN A 508 5.66 26.91 -17.00
C GLN A 508 7.15 27.02 -17.44
N ALA A 509 7.73 26.02 -18.11
CA ALA A 509 9.15 26.07 -18.48
C ALA A 509 9.49 27.13 -19.58
N GLN A 510 8.51 27.89 -20.05
CA GLN A 510 8.69 29.02 -20.97
C GLN A 510 9.27 30.25 -20.23
N PRO A 511 10.48 30.73 -20.56
CA PRO A 511 11.21 31.70 -19.74
C PRO A 511 10.63 33.13 -19.74
N ASP A 512 9.76 33.46 -20.70
CA ASP A 512 9.19 34.81 -20.88
C ASP A 512 7.87 35.03 -20.10
N LEU A 513 7.35 33.99 -19.41
CA LEU A 513 6.06 34.01 -18.71
C LEU A 513 6.22 33.84 -17.19
N GLN A 514 5.68 34.79 -16.42
CA GLN A 514 5.74 34.79 -14.95
C GLN A 514 4.34 34.89 -14.32
N ASP A 515 3.92 33.86 -13.60
CA ASP A 515 2.68 33.86 -12.81
C ASP A 515 2.83 34.59 -11.45
N LYS A 516 1.70 34.74 -10.73
CA LYS A 516 1.64 35.36 -9.39
C LYS A 516 0.98 34.45 -8.35
N LEU A 517 1.06 33.13 -8.55
CA LEU A 517 0.34 32.16 -7.74
C LEU A 517 0.81 32.22 -6.27
N ARG A 518 -0.12 32.52 -5.37
CA ARG A 518 -0.02 32.29 -3.91
C ARG A 518 -0.32 30.83 -3.59
N TYR A 519 -1.37 30.29 -4.20
CA TYR A 519 -1.89 28.97 -3.90
C TYR A 519 -2.12 28.16 -5.18
N VAL A 520 -1.59 26.93 -5.18
CA VAL A 520 -1.99 25.86 -6.10
C VAL A 520 -2.64 24.76 -5.29
N ILE A 521 -3.95 24.65 -5.40
CA ILE A 521 -4.77 23.72 -4.64
C ILE A 521 -5.05 22.50 -5.53
N LEU A 522 -4.50 21.35 -5.12
CA LEU A 522 -4.62 20.08 -5.82
C LEU A 522 -5.69 19.24 -5.13
N ALA A 523 -6.78 18.96 -5.85
CA ALA A 523 -7.97 18.30 -5.31
C ALA A 523 -8.47 17.18 -6.23
N GLY A 524 -9.54 16.48 -5.82
CA GLY A 524 -10.23 15.48 -6.63
C GLY A 524 -9.54 14.11 -6.71
N GLU A 525 -8.21 14.04 -6.86
CA GLU A 525 -7.45 12.78 -6.99
C GLU A 525 -6.44 12.57 -5.84
N ALA A 526 -5.84 11.38 -5.78
CA ALA A 526 -4.66 11.15 -4.95
C ALA A 526 -3.45 11.82 -5.59
N LEU A 527 -2.80 12.73 -4.86
CA LEU A 527 -1.54 13.34 -5.27
C LEU A 527 -0.39 12.32 -5.19
N GLU A 528 0.42 12.24 -6.24
CA GLU A 528 1.67 11.49 -6.32
C GLU A 528 2.82 12.47 -6.04
N PRO A 529 3.41 12.51 -4.83
CA PRO A 529 4.27 13.63 -4.42
C PRO A 529 5.53 13.80 -5.28
N ALA A 530 6.08 12.70 -5.82
CA ALA A 530 7.22 12.72 -6.74
C ALA A 530 7.01 13.64 -7.96
N THR A 531 5.77 13.82 -8.43
CA THR A 531 5.45 14.72 -9.56
C THR A 531 5.73 16.19 -9.27
N LEU A 532 5.78 16.59 -7.99
CA LEU A 532 6.10 17.96 -7.58
C LEU A 532 7.60 18.26 -7.64
N GLN A 533 8.47 17.24 -7.77
CA GLN A 533 9.92 17.45 -7.87
C GLN A 533 10.27 18.40 -9.01
N LEU A 534 9.61 18.28 -10.16
CA LEU A 534 9.82 19.16 -11.30
C LEU A 534 9.50 20.62 -10.95
N TRP A 535 8.32 20.87 -10.38
CA TRP A 535 7.86 22.21 -9.96
C TRP A 535 8.81 22.89 -8.98
N TYR A 536 9.25 22.18 -7.93
CA TYR A 536 10.21 22.74 -6.96
C TYR A 536 11.63 22.89 -7.55
N SER A 537 11.97 22.16 -8.61
CA SER A 537 13.26 22.33 -9.30
C SER A 537 13.28 23.51 -10.29
N THR A 538 12.12 23.91 -10.83
CA THR A 538 12.01 25.00 -11.81
C THR A 538 11.60 26.35 -11.21
N ARG A 539 10.97 26.37 -10.03
CA ARG A 539 10.57 27.63 -9.36
C ARG A 539 11.58 28.05 -8.29
N SER A 540 12.10 29.26 -8.41
CA SER A 540 13.02 29.90 -7.46
C SER A 540 12.33 30.80 -6.42
N SER A 541 11.06 30.53 -6.09
CA SER A 541 10.25 31.37 -5.20
C SER A 541 9.52 30.56 -4.14
N ASP A 542 9.86 30.81 -2.87
CA ASP A 542 9.23 30.22 -1.68
C ASP A 542 7.78 30.70 -1.42
N TYR A 543 7.23 31.55 -2.31
CA TYR A 543 5.95 32.23 -2.12
C TYR A 543 4.73 31.36 -2.46
N THR A 544 4.84 30.47 -3.44
CA THR A 544 3.70 29.67 -3.92
C THR A 544 3.53 28.39 -3.12
N GLN A 545 2.46 28.30 -2.34
CA GLN A 545 2.10 27.11 -1.58
C GLN A 545 1.30 26.13 -2.43
N ILE A 546 1.83 24.91 -2.62
CA ILE A 546 1.03 23.78 -3.08
C ILE A 546 0.28 23.21 -1.88
N VAL A 547 -1.02 23.02 -2.02
CA VAL A 547 -1.89 22.37 -1.02
C VAL A 547 -2.48 21.11 -1.63
N ASN A 548 -2.25 19.96 -1.00
CA ASN A 548 -3.06 18.77 -1.26
C ASN A 548 -4.37 18.91 -0.45
N MET A 549 -5.49 18.98 -1.16
CA MET A 549 -6.82 19.18 -0.62
C MET A 549 -7.64 17.91 -0.78
N TYR A 550 -8.11 17.38 0.34
CA TYR A 550 -9.08 16.28 0.36
C TYR A 550 -10.45 16.78 0.82
N GLY A 551 -11.49 16.14 0.30
CA GLY A 551 -12.88 16.32 0.70
C GLY A 551 -13.80 15.47 -0.19
N THR A 552 -15.08 15.50 0.14
CA THR A 552 -16.16 14.87 -0.64
C THR A 552 -17.33 15.84 -0.75
N THR A 553 -18.17 15.67 -1.76
CA THR A 553 -19.37 16.51 -1.95
C THR A 553 -20.33 16.37 -0.78
N GLU A 554 -20.45 15.16 -0.23
CA GLU A 554 -21.25 14.86 0.97
C GLU A 554 -20.71 15.51 2.27
N THR A 555 -19.48 16.03 2.25
CA THR A 555 -18.87 16.84 3.32
C THR A 555 -18.59 18.30 2.90
N THR A 556 -19.22 18.75 1.81
CA THR A 556 -19.08 20.11 1.23
C THR A 556 -17.65 20.46 0.82
N VAL A 557 -17.25 19.97 -0.36
CA VAL A 557 -16.00 20.28 -1.11
C VAL A 557 -14.70 19.84 -0.43
N HIS A 558 -14.40 20.38 0.75
CA HIS A 558 -13.10 20.30 1.42
C HIS A 558 -13.30 19.88 2.88
N ALA A 559 -12.45 18.96 3.33
CA ALA A 559 -12.47 18.39 4.67
C ALA A 559 -11.07 18.20 5.29
N ALA A 560 -10.02 17.99 4.50
CA ALA A 560 -8.63 17.87 4.98
C ALA A 560 -7.62 18.67 4.13
N PHE A 561 -6.58 19.17 4.80
CA PHE A 561 -5.60 20.12 4.30
C PHE A 561 -4.17 19.68 4.60
N ARG A 562 -3.32 19.68 3.56
CA ARG A 562 -1.86 19.52 3.68
C ARG A 562 -1.13 20.51 2.79
N ILE A 563 -0.29 21.38 3.36
CA ILE A 563 0.74 22.08 2.57
C ILE A 563 1.81 21.05 2.20
N MET A 564 2.16 21.02 0.91
CA MET A 564 3.27 20.22 0.40
C MET A 564 4.55 21.05 0.49
N LEU A 565 5.60 20.46 1.06
CA LEU A 565 6.93 21.08 1.19
C LEU A 565 7.89 20.57 0.10
N PRO A 566 8.97 21.29 -0.25
CA PRO A 566 9.93 20.85 -1.26
C PRO A 566 10.55 19.47 -1.01
N GLY A 567 10.65 19.03 0.26
CA GLY A 567 11.12 17.68 0.62
C GLY A 567 10.07 16.57 0.46
N ASP A 568 8.77 16.91 0.43
CA ASP A 568 7.68 15.93 0.42
C ASP A 568 7.61 15.13 -0.90
N HIS A 569 8.37 15.51 -1.95
CA HIS A 569 8.48 14.74 -3.20
C HIS A 569 9.04 13.31 -3.01
N GLN A 570 9.67 13.03 -1.86
CA GLN A 570 10.20 11.71 -1.50
C GLN A 570 9.14 10.79 -0.88
N LEU A 571 7.92 11.29 -0.61
CA LEU A 571 6.84 10.50 -0.05
C LEU A 571 6.22 9.57 -1.10
N VAL A 572 6.25 8.27 -0.81
CA VAL A 572 5.66 7.19 -1.64
C VAL A 572 4.13 7.10 -1.50
N ILE A 573 3.56 7.81 -0.53
CA ILE A 573 2.14 7.77 -0.14
C ILE A 573 1.51 9.18 -0.27
N SER A 574 0.18 9.27 -0.36
CA SER A 574 -0.52 10.55 -0.53
C SER A 574 -0.99 11.12 0.82
N PRO A 575 -0.33 12.14 1.40
CA PRO A 575 -0.75 12.76 2.66
C PRO A 575 -1.91 13.74 2.41
N ILE A 576 -3.08 13.45 2.97
CA ILE A 576 -4.24 14.37 2.92
C ILE A 576 -4.28 15.35 4.10
N GLY A 577 -3.43 15.13 5.10
CA GLY A 577 -3.15 16.09 6.16
C GLY A 577 -4.16 16.11 7.30
N VAL A 578 -4.46 17.31 7.81
CA VAL A 578 -5.30 17.51 8.99
C VAL A 578 -6.71 17.98 8.62
N ARG A 579 -7.69 17.67 9.47
CA ARG A 579 -9.10 18.09 9.29
C ARG A 579 -9.28 19.62 9.37
N ILE A 580 -10.34 20.14 8.77
CA ILE A 580 -10.81 21.51 9.07
C ILE A 580 -11.31 21.56 10.53
N PRO A 581 -11.05 22.63 11.31
CA PRO A 581 -11.32 22.66 12.75
C PRO A 581 -12.77 22.42 13.19
N ASP A 582 -13.77 22.66 12.34
CA ASP A 582 -15.21 22.44 12.61
C ASP A 582 -15.69 21.00 12.36
N LEU A 583 -14.86 20.17 11.74
CA LEU A 583 -15.15 18.77 11.41
C LEU A 583 -14.60 17.81 12.48
N ALA A 584 -15.10 16.59 12.52
CA ALA A 584 -14.51 15.48 13.27
C ALA A 584 -14.17 14.33 12.31
N PHE A 585 -12.98 13.74 12.45
CA PHE A 585 -12.48 12.64 11.61
C PHE A 585 -12.32 11.38 12.45
N TYR A 586 -13.03 10.32 12.09
CA TYR A 586 -12.94 9.02 12.72
C TYR A 586 -12.43 8.00 11.70
N VAL A 587 -11.43 7.20 12.07
CA VAL A 587 -10.93 6.09 11.25
C VAL A 587 -11.42 4.81 11.89
N LEU A 588 -12.40 4.17 11.27
CA LEU A 588 -13.21 3.10 11.86
C LEU A 588 -13.02 1.77 11.12
N ASP A 589 -13.24 0.67 11.83
CA ASP A 589 -13.45 -0.65 11.21
C ASP A 589 -14.91 -0.83 10.76
N ASP A 590 -15.20 -1.96 10.09
CA ASP A 590 -16.53 -2.29 9.54
C ASP A 590 -17.66 -2.33 10.59
N ARG A 591 -17.33 -2.33 11.89
CA ARG A 591 -18.31 -2.30 13.00
C ARG A 591 -18.55 -0.89 13.55
N GLY A 592 -17.78 0.10 13.11
CA GLY A 592 -17.77 1.45 13.67
C GLY A 592 -16.90 1.62 14.92
N ASP A 593 -16.06 0.64 15.28
CA ASP A 593 -15.05 0.84 16.33
C ASP A 593 -13.83 1.58 15.75
N PRO A 594 -13.14 2.47 16.52
CA PRO A 594 -11.89 3.08 16.07
C PRO A 594 -10.80 2.03 15.84
N VAL A 595 -9.95 2.25 14.83
CA VAL A 595 -8.73 1.45 14.60
C VAL A 595 -7.54 2.03 15.40
N PRO A 596 -6.54 1.22 15.78
CA PRO A 596 -5.36 1.71 16.51
C PRO A 596 -4.52 2.73 15.70
N LEU A 597 -3.76 3.59 16.37
CA LEU A 597 -2.99 4.64 15.71
C LEU A 597 -1.91 4.06 14.76
N GLY A 598 -2.14 4.25 13.45
CA GLY A 598 -1.32 3.72 12.36
C GLY A 598 -1.98 2.60 11.56
N ALA A 599 -3.08 2.03 12.05
CA ALA A 599 -3.85 1.00 11.36
C ALA A 599 -4.75 1.60 10.28
N ILE A 600 -5.21 0.74 9.36
CA ILE A 600 -6.03 1.13 8.21
C ILE A 600 -7.51 0.98 8.59
N GLY A 601 -8.34 1.95 8.23
CA GLY A 601 -9.80 1.89 8.38
C GLY A 601 -10.51 2.84 7.41
N GLU A 602 -11.85 2.81 7.43
CA GLU A 602 -12.69 3.73 6.66
C GLU A 602 -12.73 5.10 7.34
N LEU A 603 -12.55 6.16 6.57
CA LEU A 603 -12.75 7.53 7.04
C LEU A 603 -14.25 7.84 7.16
N CYS A 604 -14.67 8.18 8.37
CA CYS A 604 -15.99 8.74 8.67
C CYS A 604 -15.82 10.19 9.15
N ILE A 605 -16.64 11.09 8.62
CA ILE A 605 -16.51 12.53 8.86
C ILE A 605 -17.77 13.08 9.53
N GLY A 606 -17.66 13.53 10.77
CA GLY A 606 -18.68 14.27 11.51
C GLY A 606 -18.46 15.79 11.46
N GLY A 607 -19.37 16.53 12.11
CA GLY A 607 -19.28 17.99 12.24
C GLY A 607 -20.00 18.79 11.14
N ALA A 608 -19.73 20.09 11.06
CA ALA A 608 -20.61 21.04 10.39
C ALA A 608 -20.63 21.00 8.84
N GLY A 609 -19.67 20.32 8.21
CA GLY A 609 -19.65 20.11 6.76
C GLY A 609 -20.54 18.97 6.26
N VAL A 610 -21.07 18.13 7.16
CA VAL A 610 -21.89 16.96 6.81
C VAL A 610 -23.22 17.42 6.19
N THR A 611 -23.39 17.14 4.90
CA THR A 611 -24.52 17.62 4.09
C THR A 611 -25.88 17.09 4.52
N ARG A 612 -26.97 17.68 4.03
CA ARG A 612 -28.34 17.28 4.41
C ARG A 612 -28.59 15.81 4.04
N GLY A 613 -28.13 15.37 2.88
CA GLY A 613 -28.21 13.98 2.41
C GLY A 613 -28.32 13.89 0.89
N TYR A 614 -28.82 12.78 0.38
CA TYR A 614 -29.12 12.61 -1.04
C TYR A 614 -30.60 12.94 -1.35
N LEU A 615 -30.83 13.77 -2.36
CA LEU A 615 -32.17 14.11 -2.85
C LEU A 615 -32.93 12.83 -3.24
N ASN A 616 -34.21 12.75 -2.85
CA ASN A 616 -35.13 11.64 -3.11
C ASN A 616 -34.67 10.23 -2.67
N LYS A 617 -33.54 10.10 -1.96
CA LYS A 617 -32.92 8.81 -1.61
C LYS A 617 -32.72 8.69 -0.09
N PRO A 618 -33.82 8.54 0.69
CA PRO A 618 -33.76 8.48 2.15
C PRO A 618 -32.99 7.26 2.65
N ASP A 619 -33.19 6.08 2.06
CA ASP A 619 -32.55 4.84 2.52
C ASP A 619 -31.01 4.91 2.37
N LEU A 620 -30.53 5.37 1.21
CA LEU A 620 -29.11 5.61 0.97
C LEU A 620 -28.55 6.74 1.87
N THR A 621 -29.39 7.72 2.22
CA THR A 621 -29.02 8.75 3.19
C THR A 621 -28.86 8.15 4.59
N SER A 622 -29.74 7.25 5.03
CA SER A 622 -29.59 6.54 6.31
C SER A 622 -28.41 5.55 6.32
N GLU A 623 -28.07 4.93 5.18
CA GLU A 623 -26.87 4.09 5.04
C GLU A 623 -25.58 4.91 5.18
N ARG A 624 -25.50 6.06 4.50
CA ARG A 624 -24.25 6.84 4.36
C ARG A 624 -24.08 7.97 5.35
N PHE A 625 -25.16 8.43 5.99
CA PHE A 625 -25.16 9.48 7.01
C PHE A 625 -25.73 8.96 8.35
N PRO A 626 -25.15 7.90 8.96
CA PRO A 626 -25.57 7.41 10.26
C PRO A 626 -25.41 8.49 11.35
N LEU A 627 -26.08 8.26 12.48
CA LEU A 627 -25.84 9.05 13.69
C LEU A 627 -24.36 8.91 14.12
N ASP A 628 -23.80 10.01 14.62
CA ASP A 628 -22.45 10.06 15.17
C ASP A 628 -22.50 9.64 16.66
N PRO A 629 -21.94 8.47 17.04
CA PRO A 629 -22.00 7.97 18.41
C PRO A 629 -20.92 8.59 19.32
N PHE A 630 -20.02 9.41 18.77
CA PHE A 630 -18.89 10.02 19.49
C PHE A 630 -19.16 11.49 19.82
N ASN A 631 -20.00 12.15 19.02
CA ASN A 631 -20.51 13.49 19.27
C ASN A 631 -21.61 13.48 20.34
N LYS A 632 -21.58 14.47 21.24
CA LYS A 632 -22.54 14.61 22.36
C LYS A 632 -23.79 15.44 21.99
N THR A 633 -23.87 15.91 20.75
CA THR A 633 -24.98 16.72 20.24
C THR A 633 -26.10 15.81 19.75
N GLU A 634 -27.32 16.00 20.26
CA GLU A 634 -28.48 15.19 19.85
C GLU A 634 -28.76 15.35 18.34
N GLY A 635 -28.94 14.24 17.64
CA GLY A 635 -29.14 14.23 16.19
C GLY A 635 -27.90 14.47 15.33
N ALA A 636 -26.69 14.54 15.92
CA ALA A 636 -25.45 14.59 15.16
C ALA A 636 -25.31 13.39 14.21
N ARG A 637 -24.76 13.64 13.02
CA ARG A 637 -24.51 12.63 11.99
C ARG A 637 -23.07 12.69 11.51
N MET A 638 -22.55 11.56 11.07
CA MET A 638 -21.27 11.45 10.35
C MET A 638 -21.51 10.84 8.97
N TYR A 639 -20.74 11.24 7.98
CA TYR A 639 -20.76 10.66 6.64
C TYR A 639 -19.69 9.57 6.47
N LYS A 640 -20.09 8.41 5.97
CA LYS A 640 -19.22 7.26 5.62
C LYS A 640 -18.62 7.44 4.23
N THR A 641 -17.35 7.82 4.12
CA THR A 641 -16.80 8.23 2.80
C THR A 641 -16.49 7.05 1.89
N GLY A 642 -16.27 5.84 2.42
CA GLY A 642 -15.72 4.69 1.70
C GLY A 642 -14.23 4.81 1.30
N ASP A 643 -13.54 5.86 1.75
CA ASP A 643 -12.09 6.01 1.55
C ASP A 643 -11.32 5.33 2.68
N LEU A 644 -10.30 4.55 2.32
CA LEU A 644 -9.40 3.90 3.26
C LEU A 644 -8.22 4.82 3.58
N VAL A 645 -7.97 5.03 4.87
CA VAL A 645 -6.94 5.92 5.39
C VAL A 645 -6.20 5.32 6.57
N ARG A 646 -5.08 5.93 6.96
CA ARG A 646 -4.46 5.75 8.29
C ARG A 646 -3.94 7.07 8.86
N TYR A 647 -3.96 7.19 10.18
CA TYR A 647 -3.28 8.28 10.89
C TYR A 647 -1.77 8.03 10.99
N LEU A 648 -1.00 9.10 10.82
CA LEU A 648 0.41 9.18 11.21
C LEU A 648 0.53 9.64 12.68
N PRO A 649 1.69 9.41 13.34
CA PRO A 649 1.89 9.79 14.75
C PRO A 649 1.77 11.29 15.05
N ASP A 650 1.82 12.14 14.03
CA ASP A 650 1.70 13.61 14.12
C ASP A 650 0.26 14.13 13.88
N GLY A 651 -0.71 13.23 13.68
CA GLY A 651 -2.12 13.56 13.42
C GLY A 651 -2.49 13.79 11.96
N ASN A 652 -1.54 13.77 11.01
CA ASN A 652 -1.86 13.81 9.58
C ASN A 652 -2.46 12.47 9.13
N LEU A 653 -3.47 12.51 8.25
CA LEU A 653 -3.97 11.34 7.54
C LEU A 653 -3.22 11.09 6.22
N VAL A 654 -3.08 9.81 5.89
CA VAL A 654 -2.64 9.31 4.58
C VAL A 654 -3.81 8.59 3.91
N TYR A 655 -4.09 8.93 2.65
CA TYR A 655 -5.05 8.22 1.81
C TYR A 655 -4.40 6.98 1.18
N LEU A 656 -5.11 5.84 1.23
CA LEU A 656 -4.61 4.53 0.79
C LEU A 656 -5.46 3.89 -0.32
N GLY A 657 -6.70 4.35 -0.53
CA GLY A 657 -7.59 3.78 -1.54
C GLY A 657 -9.06 3.91 -1.13
N ARG A 658 -9.89 2.98 -1.62
CA ARG A 658 -11.32 2.87 -1.26
C ARG A 658 -11.69 1.44 -0.88
N ASN A 659 -12.74 1.29 -0.07
CA ASN A 659 -13.31 -0.01 0.29
C ASN A 659 -14.39 -0.49 -0.69
N ASP A 660 -14.87 0.37 -1.58
CA ASP A 660 -15.89 0.09 -2.58
C ASP A 660 -15.34 0.06 -4.02
N HIS A 661 -16.21 0.18 -5.01
CA HIS A 661 -15.87 0.12 -6.44
C HIS A 661 -15.93 1.50 -7.12
N GLN A 662 -15.98 2.59 -6.35
CA GLN A 662 -15.82 3.92 -6.90
C GLN A 662 -14.36 4.16 -7.27
N VAL A 663 -14.15 4.86 -8.37
CA VAL A 663 -12.82 5.23 -8.84
C VAL A 663 -12.78 6.71 -9.18
N LYS A 664 -11.59 7.28 -9.14
CA LYS A 664 -11.31 8.64 -9.61
C LYS A 664 -10.62 8.53 -10.96
N ILE A 665 -11.22 9.13 -11.99
CA ILE A 665 -10.74 9.13 -13.38
C ILE A 665 -10.61 10.60 -13.81
N ARG A 666 -9.39 11.10 -13.99
CA ARG A 666 -9.11 12.52 -14.33
C ARG A 666 -9.79 13.52 -13.37
N GLY A 667 -9.89 13.16 -12.09
CA GLY A 667 -10.60 13.92 -11.04
C GLY A 667 -12.07 13.58 -10.84
N TYR A 668 -12.75 13.04 -11.85
CA TYR A 668 -14.16 12.70 -11.75
C TYR A 668 -14.37 11.45 -10.90
N ARG A 669 -15.27 11.53 -9.91
CA ARG A 669 -15.76 10.37 -9.15
C ARG A 669 -16.68 9.56 -10.06
N VAL A 670 -16.25 8.36 -10.42
CA VAL A 670 -16.99 7.42 -11.28
C VAL A 670 -17.39 6.20 -10.45
N GLU A 671 -18.68 5.90 -10.42
CA GLU A 671 -19.20 4.62 -9.94
C GLU A 671 -19.22 3.67 -11.14
N LEU A 672 -18.44 2.57 -11.08
CA LEU A 672 -18.33 1.64 -12.20
C LEU A 672 -19.69 1.05 -12.61
N GLY A 673 -20.59 0.89 -11.62
CA GLY A 673 -22.00 0.50 -11.78
C GLY A 673 -22.83 1.40 -12.72
N GLU A 674 -22.42 2.65 -12.97
CA GLU A 674 -23.10 3.57 -13.88
C GLU A 674 -22.78 3.28 -15.35
N THR A 675 -21.53 2.93 -15.63
CA THR A 675 -21.13 2.40 -16.94
C THR A 675 -21.66 0.97 -17.15
N GLU A 676 -21.68 0.13 -16.10
CA GLU A 676 -22.31 -1.21 -16.13
C GLU A 676 -23.81 -1.11 -16.48
N ALA A 677 -24.58 -0.28 -15.78
CA ALA A 677 -26.01 -0.11 -16.04
C ALA A 677 -26.29 0.41 -17.47
N CYS A 678 -25.52 1.40 -17.94
CA CYS A 678 -25.65 1.90 -19.31
C CYS A 678 -25.39 0.81 -20.36
N LEU A 679 -24.45 -0.11 -20.12
CA LEU A 679 -24.17 -1.24 -21.02
C LEU A 679 -25.33 -2.25 -21.05
N LEU A 680 -25.97 -2.53 -19.90
CA LEU A 680 -27.15 -3.40 -19.80
C LEU A 680 -28.35 -2.89 -20.60
N GLU A 681 -28.41 -1.59 -20.89
CA GLU A 681 -29.46 -1.01 -21.76
C GLU A 681 -29.21 -1.21 -23.27
N TYR A 682 -28.10 -1.81 -23.70
CA TYR A 682 -27.85 -2.09 -25.12
C TYR A 682 -28.55 -3.40 -25.56
N PRO A 683 -29.39 -3.38 -26.62
CA PRO A 683 -30.06 -4.59 -27.10
C PRO A 683 -29.10 -5.71 -27.48
N GLY A 684 -29.06 -6.77 -26.67
CA GLY A 684 -28.19 -7.93 -26.85
C GLY A 684 -27.10 -8.08 -25.78
N VAL A 685 -26.91 -7.09 -24.89
CA VAL A 685 -26.14 -7.28 -23.64
C VAL A 685 -27.05 -7.93 -22.59
N ARG A 686 -26.54 -8.94 -21.88
CA ARG A 686 -27.22 -9.65 -20.78
C ARG A 686 -26.64 -9.30 -19.42
N GLU A 687 -25.32 -9.20 -19.32
CA GLU A 687 -24.60 -8.85 -18.10
C GLU A 687 -23.41 -7.94 -18.46
N ALA A 688 -23.04 -7.03 -17.56
CA ALA A 688 -21.94 -6.09 -17.76
C ALA A 688 -21.15 -5.88 -16.46
N VAL A 689 -19.83 -5.77 -16.58
CA VAL A 689 -18.88 -5.44 -15.50
C VAL A 689 -17.90 -4.41 -16.04
N VAL A 690 -17.54 -3.40 -15.25
CA VAL A 690 -16.53 -2.40 -15.65
C VAL A 690 -15.43 -2.36 -14.59
N LEU A 691 -14.18 -2.40 -15.04
CA LEU A 691 -12.99 -2.22 -14.20
C LEU A 691 -12.27 -0.92 -14.58
N ALA A 692 -11.51 -0.37 -13.65
CA ALA A 692 -10.54 0.68 -13.94
C ALA A 692 -9.12 0.12 -13.82
N LEU A 693 -8.47 -0.11 -14.96
CA LEU A 693 -7.12 -0.67 -15.05
C LEU A 693 -6.07 0.44 -15.17
N GLY A 694 -4.87 0.20 -14.65
CA GLY A 694 -3.79 1.19 -14.58
C GLY A 694 -3.87 2.13 -13.37
N GLU A 695 -2.79 2.90 -13.17
CA GLU A 695 -2.58 3.75 -11.99
C GLU A 695 -2.35 5.23 -12.36
N GLY A 696 -2.58 6.12 -11.40
CA GLY A 696 -2.46 7.56 -11.57
C GLY A 696 -3.26 8.10 -12.76
N GLY A 697 -2.67 9.03 -13.51
CA GLY A 697 -3.28 9.60 -14.72
C GLY A 697 -3.41 8.65 -15.91
N ASN A 698 -2.82 7.44 -15.84
CA ASN A 698 -2.96 6.40 -16.88
C ASN A 698 -4.16 5.48 -16.65
N LYS A 699 -4.91 5.68 -15.56
CA LYS A 699 -6.05 4.84 -15.19
C LYS A 699 -7.21 4.99 -16.18
N ARG A 700 -7.64 3.87 -16.78
CA ARG A 700 -8.65 3.80 -17.84
C ARG A 700 -9.75 2.80 -17.52
N LEU A 701 -10.98 3.07 -17.98
CA LEU A 701 -12.10 2.15 -17.86
C LEU A 701 -12.03 1.07 -18.94
N VAL A 702 -12.37 -0.18 -18.56
CA VAL A 702 -12.48 -1.34 -19.44
C VAL A 702 -13.79 -2.04 -19.11
N ALA A 703 -14.62 -2.31 -20.11
CA ALA A 703 -15.88 -3.01 -19.97
C ALA A 703 -15.76 -4.48 -20.38
N TYR A 704 -16.42 -5.34 -19.61
CA TYR A 704 -16.63 -6.76 -19.86
C TYR A 704 -18.13 -6.97 -20.02
N VAL A 705 -18.56 -7.63 -21.09
CA VAL A 705 -19.98 -7.80 -21.40
C VAL A 705 -20.30 -9.22 -21.84
N ILE A 706 -21.33 -9.82 -21.24
CA ILE A 706 -21.98 -10.99 -21.82
C ILE A 706 -22.97 -10.48 -22.86
N ALA A 707 -22.64 -10.68 -24.14
CA ALA A 707 -23.41 -10.14 -25.24
C ALA A 707 -23.59 -11.13 -26.40
N ASP A 708 -24.69 -11.01 -27.13
CA ASP A 708 -24.88 -11.72 -28.39
C ASP A 708 -23.84 -11.27 -29.44
N PRO A 709 -23.35 -12.18 -30.30
CA PRO A 709 -22.27 -11.89 -31.23
C PRO A 709 -22.73 -10.96 -32.36
N VAL A 710 -22.28 -9.71 -32.33
CA VAL A 710 -22.53 -8.67 -33.35
C VAL A 710 -21.20 -8.26 -33.99
N GLU A 711 -21.21 -8.07 -35.32
CA GLU A 711 -20.02 -7.59 -36.04
C GLU A 711 -19.61 -6.20 -35.54
N ARG A 712 -18.35 -6.04 -35.12
CA ARG A 712 -17.80 -4.83 -34.48
C ARG A 712 -18.55 -4.40 -33.20
N LEU A 713 -18.98 -5.36 -32.38
CA LEU A 713 -19.63 -5.12 -31.08
C LEU A 713 -18.96 -4.02 -30.24
N ALA A 714 -17.63 -4.00 -30.13
CA ALA A 714 -16.90 -2.99 -29.35
C ALA A 714 -17.13 -1.55 -29.84
N HIS A 715 -17.25 -1.34 -31.17
CA HIS A 715 -17.58 -0.04 -31.74
C HIS A 715 -19.03 0.34 -31.48
N ALA A 716 -19.98 -0.61 -31.62
CA ALA A 716 -21.40 -0.37 -31.36
C ALA A 716 -21.69 -0.03 -29.89
N LEU A 717 -21.03 -0.72 -28.95
CA LEU A 717 -21.13 -0.43 -27.51
C LEU A 717 -20.49 0.92 -27.16
N TRP A 718 -19.33 1.25 -27.75
CA TRP A 718 -18.73 2.57 -27.60
C TRP A 718 -19.70 3.67 -28.04
N THR A 719 -20.31 3.56 -29.22
CA THR A 719 -21.31 4.53 -29.70
C THR A 719 -22.52 4.66 -28.76
N HIS A 720 -23.07 3.55 -28.24
CA HIS A 720 -24.20 3.58 -27.31
C HIS A 720 -23.87 4.23 -25.96
N VAL A 721 -22.73 3.90 -25.36
CA VAL A 721 -22.30 4.50 -24.09
C VAL A 721 -21.98 6.00 -24.28
N SER A 722 -21.34 6.35 -25.40
CA SER A 722 -21.00 7.75 -25.74
C SER A 722 -22.23 8.65 -25.95
N ALA A 723 -23.40 8.07 -26.28
CA ALA A 723 -24.66 8.80 -26.43
C ALA A 723 -25.37 9.07 -25.09
N LYS A 724 -24.94 8.44 -23.99
CA LYS A 724 -25.65 8.46 -22.69
C LYS A 724 -24.80 8.96 -21.52
N LEU A 725 -23.50 8.62 -21.49
CA LEU A 725 -22.59 8.97 -20.39
C LEU A 725 -21.53 10.00 -20.84
N PRO A 726 -21.02 10.83 -19.91
CA PRO A 726 -19.89 11.73 -20.17
C PRO A 726 -18.61 11.00 -20.57
N GLU A 727 -17.69 11.67 -21.27
CA GLU A 727 -16.45 11.07 -21.80
C GLU A 727 -15.64 10.27 -20.76
N TYR A 728 -15.52 10.81 -19.54
CA TYR A 728 -14.76 10.20 -18.44
C TYR A 728 -15.38 8.89 -17.88
N MET A 729 -16.59 8.53 -18.32
CA MET A 729 -17.28 7.27 -17.99
C MET A 729 -17.27 6.25 -19.15
N ILE A 730 -16.73 6.60 -20.33
CA ILE A 730 -16.70 5.71 -21.50
C ILE A 730 -15.51 4.73 -21.38
N PRO A 731 -15.72 3.40 -21.54
CA PRO A 731 -14.65 2.43 -21.61
C PRO A 731 -13.71 2.64 -22.82
N ALA A 732 -12.43 2.41 -22.60
CA ALA A 732 -11.39 2.42 -23.64
C ALA A 732 -11.32 1.08 -24.42
N ALA A 733 -11.94 0.02 -23.90
CA ALA A 733 -12.06 -1.30 -24.52
C ALA A 733 -13.34 -2.00 -24.05
N PHE A 734 -13.89 -2.89 -24.88
CA PHE A 734 -15.15 -3.62 -24.65
C PHE A 734 -14.94 -5.10 -24.94
N VAL A 735 -14.64 -5.88 -23.90
CA VAL A 735 -14.33 -7.31 -23.98
C VAL A 735 -15.63 -8.12 -23.95
N ARG A 736 -15.88 -8.89 -25.02
CA ARG A 736 -17.00 -9.84 -25.06
C ARG A 736 -16.66 -11.10 -24.26
N MET A 737 -17.59 -11.56 -23.44
CA MET A 737 -17.54 -12.84 -22.75
C MET A 737 -18.79 -13.67 -23.02
N ASP A 738 -18.70 -15.00 -22.94
CA ASP A 738 -19.87 -15.90 -23.02
C ASP A 738 -20.49 -16.16 -21.64
N VAL A 739 -19.68 -16.14 -20.59
CA VAL A 739 -20.05 -16.21 -19.18
C VAL A 739 -19.01 -15.47 -18.33
N PHE A 740 -19.40 -14.88 -17.20
CA PHE A 740 -18.45 -14.29 -16.27
C PHE A 740 -17.82 -15.35 -15.33
N PRO A 741 -16.53 -15.21 -14.99
CA PRO A 741 -15.88 -16.09 -14.02
C PRO A 741 -16.46 -15.86 -12.62
N LEU A 742 -16.76 -16.95 -11.91
CA LEU A 742 -17.28 -16.91 -10.54
C LEU A 742 -16.29 -17.60 -9.59
N THR A 743 -16.06 -16.95 -8.45
CA THR A 743 -15.41 -17.56 -7.27
C THR A 743 -16.21 -18.79 -6.78
N PRO A 744 -15.60 -19.70 -5.99
CA PRO A 744 -16.32 -20.84 -5.39
C PRO A 744 -17.55 -20.47 -4.54
N ASN A 745 -17.65 -19.20 -4.10
CA ASN A 745 -18.78 -18.65 -3.34
C ASN A 745 -19.87 -18.02 -4.24
N GLY A 746 -19.83 -18.23 -5.55
CA GLY A 746 -20.83 -17.74 -6.51
C GLY A 746 -20.78 -16.24 -6.81
N LYS A 747 -19.75 -15.52 -6.33
CA LYS A 747 -19.52 -14.09 -6.64
C LYS A 747 -18.56 -13.95 -7.82
N LEU A 748 -18.75 -12.94 -8.65
CA LEU A 748 -17.83 -12.53 -9.73
C LEU A 748 -16.36 -12.50 -9.28
N ASP A 749 -15.48 -13.22 -10.00
CA ASP A 749 -14.03 -13.12 -9.83
C ASP A 749 -13.45 -12.08 -10.79
N ARG A 750 -13.26 -10.86 -10.28
CA ARG A 750 -12.67 -9.75 -11.05
C ARG A 750 -11.18 -9.93 -11.39
N ARG A 751 -10.46 -10.87 -10.77
CA ARG A 751 -9.06 -11.17 -11.10
C ARG A 751 -8.93 -12.24 -12.19
N ALA A 752 -10.01 -12.99 -12.45
CA ALA A 752 -10.11 -13.95 -13.54
C ALA A 752 -10.73 -13.37 -14.82
N LEU A 753 -11.06 -12.07 -14.85
CA LEU A 753 -11.43 -11.37 -16.08
C LEU A 753 -10.16 -11.19 -16.94
N PRO A 754 -10.20 -11.49 -18.26
CA PRO A 754 -9.03 -11.42 -19.14
C PRO A 754 -8.62 -9.97 -19.41
N GLU A 755 -7.35 -9.72 -19.76
CA GLU A 755 -6.98 -8.41 -20.35
C GLU A 755 -7.61 -8.24 -21.75
N PRO A 756 -7.84 -6.99 -22.23
CA PRO A 756 -8.51 -6.78 -23.50
C PRO A 756 -7.71 -7.26 -24.72
N SER A 757 -8.31 -8.18 -25.49
CA SER A 757 -7.84 -8.65 -26.79
C SER A 757 -7.94 -7.56 -27.88
N SER A 758 -7.27 -7.75 -29.01
CA SER A 758 -7.19 -6.72 -30.08
C SER A 758 -8.53 -6.36 -30.74
N ASP A 759 -9.53 -7.24 -30.67
CA ASP A 759 -10.91 -7.02 -31.14
C ASP A 759 -11.81 -6.29 -30.12
N ALA A 760 -11.38 -6.20 -28.86
CA ALA A 760 -12.00 -5.34 -27.85
C ALA A 760 -11.68 -3.84 -28.08
N PHE A 761 -10.75 -3.54 -28.99
CA PHE A 761 -10.40 -2.21 -29.49
C PHE A 761 -10.87 -2.02 -30.94
N ALA A 762 -11.15 -0.78 -31.35
CA ALA A 762 -11.63 -0.47 -32.71
C ALA A 762 -10.47 -0.39 -33.75
N SER A 763 -9.94 -1.55 -34.17
CA SER A 763 -8.77 -1.70 -35.07
C SER A 763 -9.11 -2.17 -36.51
N GLN A 764 -8.11 -2.32 -37.41
CA GLN A 764 -8.31 -2.37 -38.88
C GLN A 764 -8.10 -3.70 -39.64
N GLY A 765 -7.30 -4.70 -39.20
CA GLY A 765 -7.19 -6.00 -39.92
C GLY A 765 -5.87 -6.79 -39.76
N TYR A 766 -5.81 -8.05 -40.24
CA TYR A 766 -4.77 -9.05 -39.91
C TYR A 766 -4.27 -9.90 -41.11
N GLU A 767 -2.98 -10.27 -41.13
CA GLU A 767 -2.35 -11.26 -42.04
C GLU A 767 -1.26 -12.11 -41.31
N ALA A 768 -1.17 -13.42 -41.55
CA ALA A 768 -0.40 -14.35 -40.70
C ALA A 768 1.15 -14.37 -40.92
N PRO A 769 1.96 -14.52 -39.84
CA PRO A 769 3.43 -14.74 -39.88
C PRO A 769 3.89 -15.95 -40.69
N GLN A 770 5.12 -15.90 -41.24
CA GLN A 770 5.66 -16.90 -42.16
C GLN A 770 7.07 -17.41 -41.79
N GLY A 771 7.18 -18.70 -41.50
CA GLY A 771 8.45 -19.36 -41.18
C GLY A 771 8.79 -19.34 -39.68
N GLU A 772 9.68 -20.24 -39.27
CA GLU A 772 9.86 -20.64 -37.87
C GLU A 772 10.28 -19.48 -36.94
N ILE A 773 11.12 -18.56 -37.42
CA ILE A 773 11.56 -17.40 -36.63
C ILE A 773 10.53 -16.26 -36.64
N GLU A 774 9.78 -16.01 -37.73
CA GLU A 774 8.64 -15.07 -37.69
C GLU A 774 7.57 -15.56 -36.70
N ILE A 775 7.26 -16.85 -36.71
CA ILE A 775 6.29 -17.47 -35.80
C ILE A 775 6.77 -17.38 -34.34
N THR A 776 8.06 -17.65 -34.10
CA THR A 776 8.66 -17.52 -32.75
C THR A 776 8.65 -16.05 -32.26
N LEU A 777 8.99 -15.09 -33.12
CA LEU A 777 8.87 -13.66 -32.81
C LEU A 777 7.42 -13.25 -32.55
N ALA A 778 6.46 -13.74 -33.35
CA ALA A 778 5.04 -13.38 -33.19
C ALA A 778 4.48 -13.90 -31.85
N ALA A 779 4.87 -15.10 -31.44
CA ALA A 779 4.53 -15.64 -30.12
C ALA A 779 5.14 -14.78 -28.99
N ILE A 780 6.40 -14.34 -29.14
CA ILE A 780 7.08 -13.49 -28.15
C ILE A 780 6.46 -12.08 -28.11
N TRP A 781 6.10 -11.50 -29.27
CA TRP A 781 5.39 -10.22 -29.35
C TRP A 781 4.00 -10.31 -28.72
N SER A 782 3.26 -11.37 -29.03
CA SER A 782 1.94 -11.66 -28.42
C SER A 782 2.03 -11.74 -26.90
N ASP A 783 3.00 -12.48 -26.36
CA ASP A 783 3.18 -12.67 -24.91
C ASP A 783 3.80 -11.46 -24.17
N ILE A 784 4.37 -10.49 -24.90
CA ILE A 784 4.90 -9.23 -24.33
C ILE A 784 3.88 -8.10 -24.41
N LEU A 785 3.26 -7.92 -25.58
CA LEU A 785 2.31 -6.85 -25.86
C LEU A 785 0.88 -7.20 -25.43
N LYS A 786 0.62 -8.48 -25.12
CA LYS A 786 -0.69 -9.05 -24.75
C LYS A 786 -1.74 -8.83 -25.84
N VAL A 787 -1.38 -9.22 -27.06
CA VAL A 787 -2.21 -9.18 -28.27
C VAL A 787 -2.23 -10.57 -28.91
N ASP A 788 -3.40 -11.21 -28.97
CA ASP A 788 -3.52 -12.65 -29.32
C ASP A 788 -3.17 -12.99 -30.77
N GLN A 789 -3.34 -12.04 -31.69
CA GLN A 789 -2.98 -12.20 -33.12
C GLN A 789 -2.10 -11.04 -33.58
N ILE A 790 -0.79 -11.30 -33.60
CA ILE A 790 0.21 -10.42 -34.23
C ILE A 790 0.23 -10.70 -35.74
N SER A 791 -0.16 -9.71 -36.54
CA SER A 791 -0.01 -9.74 -37.99
C SER A 791 1.47 -9.68 -38.39
N ARG A 792 1.84 -10.32 -39.49
CA ARG A 792 3.21 -10.23 -40.04
C ARG A 792 3.64 -8.81 -40.41
N HIS A 793 2.65 -7.96 -40.67
CA HIS A 793 2.79 -6.56 -41.03
C HIS A 793 2.58 -5.60 -39.85
N ASP A 794 2.33 -6.12 -38.64
CA ASP A 794 2.23 -5.28 -37.46
C ASP A 794 3.59 -4.69 -37.08
N ASN A 795 3.51 -3.49 -36.50
CA ASN A 795 4.62 -2.75 -35.96
C ASN A 795 4.64 -2.86 -34.44
N PHE A 796 5.79 -3.24 -33.86
CA PHE A 796 5.95 -3.49 -32.42
C PHE A 796 5.40 -2.35 -31.54
N PHE A 797 5.64 -1.10 -31.95
CA PHE A 797 5.27 0.09 -31.19
C PHE A 797 3.80 0.50 -31.37
N MET A 798 3.19 0.19 -32.53
CA MET A 798 1.77 0.49 -32.78
C MET A 798 0.83 -0.42 -31.98
N LEU A 799 1.29 -1.63 -31.63
CA LEU A 799 0.62 -2.54 -30.71
C LEU A 799 0.93 -2.25 -29.22
N GLY A 800 1.37 -1.03 -28.88
CA GLY A 800 1.65 -0.61 -27.50
C GLY A 800 3.07 -0.94 -27.01
N GLY A 801 3.94 -1.48 -27.86
CA GLY A 801 5.35 -1.69 -27.52
C GLY A 801 6.10 -0.39 -27.22
N HIS A 802 7.08 -0.46 -26.32
CA HIS A 802 7.98 0.64 -25.99
C HIS A 802 9.35 0.12 -25.55
N SER A 803 10.33 1.00 -25.34
CA SER A 803 11.74 0.65 -25.15
C SER A 803 12.03 -0.34 -24.01
N LEU A 804 11.16 -0.42 -22.98
CA LEU A 804 11.31 -1.41 -21.90
C LEU A 804 10.81 -2.80 -22.33
N LEU A 805 9.69 -2.86 -23.06
CA LEU A 805 9.17 -4.10 -23.65
C LEU A 805 10.08 -4.61 -24.78
N ALA A 806 10.77 -3.71 -25.49
CA ALA A 806 11.85 -4.06 -26.42
C ALA A 806 13.03 -4.76 -25.73
N VAL A 807 13.43 -4.30 -24.54
CA VAL A 807 14.46 -4.98 -23.73
C VAL A 807 13.96 -6.34 -23.23
N GLN A 808 12.72 -6.44 -22.75
CA GLN A 808 12.13 -7.74 -22.39
C GLN A 808 12.00 -8.70 -23.59
N MET A 809 11.76 -8.17 -24.80
CA MET A 809 11.73 -8.96 -26.04
C MET A 809 13.10 -9.55 -26.34
N ILE A 810 14.17 -8.75 -26.25
CA ILE A 810 15.54 -9.24 -26.43
C ILE A 810 15.89 -10.27 -25.35
N GLU A 811 15.45 -10.07 -24.09
CA GLU A 811 15.66 -11.03 -23.02
C GLU A 811 14.92 -12.36 -23.25
N ARG A 812 13.65 -12.33 -23.70
CA ARG A 812 12.90 -13.55 -24.05
C ARG A 812 13.46 -14.23 -25.30
N LEU A 813 13.95 -13.45 -26.28
CA LEU A 813 14.66 -13.96 -27.45
C LEU A 813 15.95 -14.67 -27.04
N HIS A 814 16.75 -14.13 -26.12
CA HIS A 814 17.92 -14.83 -25.56
C HIS A 814 17.56 -16.16 -24.87
N ARG A 815 16.37 -16.30 -24.26
CA ARG A 815 15.89 -17.58 -23.69
C ARG A 815 15.50 -18.61 -24.77
N VAL A 816 15.16 -18.17 -25.98
CA VAL A 816 15.12 -19.02 -27.19
C VAL A 816 16.43 -18.98 -27.99
N GLU A 817 17.52 -18.51 -27.37
CA GLU A 817 18.89 -18.41 -27.91
C GLU A 817 18.97 -17.62 -29.24
N LEU A 818 18.05 -16.67 -29.38
CA LEU A 818 18.02 -15.67 -30.44
C LEU A 818 18.59 -14.33 -29.93
N ASN A 819 19.83 -14.00 -30.31
CA ASN A 819 20.50 -12.74 -29.96
C ASN A 819 20.21 -11.59 -30.96
N LEU A 820 19.18 -10.79 -30.70
CA LEU A 820 18.83 -9.59 -31.50
C LEU A 820 19.34 -8.31 -30.80
N SER A 821 19.87 -7.31 -31.55
CA SER A 821 20.19 -6.01 -30.95
C SER A 821 18.97 -5.06 -30.95
N ILE A 822 18.91 -4.16 -29.95
CA ILE A 822 17.82 -3.18 -29.86
C ILE A 822 17.83 -2.18 -31.01
N ARG A 823 18.97 -1.98 -31.67
CA ARG A 823 19.11 -1.10 -32.84
C ARG A 823 18.32 -1.65 -34.01
N ASP A 824 18.40 -2.96 -34.25
CA ASP A 824 17.77 -3.63 -35.39
C ASP A 824 16.24 -3.55 -35.29
N LEU A 825 15.69 -3.62 -34.06
CA LEU A 825 14.26 -3.40 -33.81
C LEU A 825 13.82 -1.96 -34.12
N PHE A 826 14.63 -0.93 -33.83
CA PHE A 826 14.29 0.45 -34.15
C PHE A 826 14.49 0.79 -35.64
N GLU A 827 15.48 0.18 -36.29
CA GLU A 827 15.73 0.37 -37.73
C GLU A 827 14.81 -0.51 -38.62
N THR A 828 14.29 -1.64 -38.11
CA THR A 828 13.34 -2.54 -38.82
C THR A 828 12.16 -3.02 -37.93
N PRO A 829 11.24 -2.13 -37.50
CA PRO A 829 10.23 -2.41 -36.46
C PRO A 829 9.02 -3.28 -36.88
N THR A 830 9.13 -4.04 -37.97
CA THR A 830 8.04 -4.87 -38.55
C THR A 830 8.42 -6.34 -38.46
N LEU A 831 7.50 -7.19 -38.00
CA LEU A 831 7.79 -8.58 -37.62
C LEU A 831 8.58 -9.37 -38.68
N SER A 832 8.13 -9.36 -39.94
CA SER A 832 8.75 -10.12 -41.04
C SER A 832 10.15 -9.64 -41.45
N ALA A 833 10.55 -8.44 -41.06
CA ALA A 833 11.89 -7.90 -41.33
C ALA A 833 12.92 -8.34 -40.26
N LEU A 834 12.45 -8.55 -39.02
CA LEU A 834 13.30 -8.74 -37.85
C LEU A 834 13.81 -10.19 -37.65
N SER A 835 13.25 -11.15 -38.40
CA SER A 835 13.29 -12.59 -38.10
C SER A 835 14.51 -13.37 -38.60
N GLN A 836 15.45 -12.78 -39.32
CA GLN A 836 16.25 -13.54 -40.29
C GLN A 836 17.58 -14.13 -39.71
N THR A 837 17.53 -14.95 -38.63
CA THR A 837 18.70 -15.15 -37.70
C THR A 837 19.06 -16.52 -36.99
N LEU A 838 18.74 -16.79 -35.70
CA LEU A 838 19.58 -17.56 -34.69
C LEU A 838 19.07 -18.94 -34.10
N ASN A 839 19.73 -19.58 -33.08
CA ASN A 839 19.64 -21.05 -32.72
C ASN A 839 20.05 -21.52 -31.24
N LYS A 840 19.73 -22.79 -30.78
CA LYS A 840 19.52 -23.34 -29.34
C LYS A 840 20.29 -24.62 -28.78
N HIS A 841 20.33 -24.94 -27.42
CA HIS A 841 19.95 -26.24 -26.68
C HIS A 841 20.41 -26.57 -25.16
N HIS A 842 20.03 -27.76 -24.55
CA HIS A 842 19.79 -28.14 -23.08
C HIS A 842 20.08 -29.69 -22.70
N ILE A 843 19.97 -30.47 -21.56
CA ILE A 843 19.68 -30.57 -20.03
C ILE A 843 19.74 -32.13 -19.55
N ASP A 844 19.83 -32.85 -18.36
CA ASP A 844 19.89 -32.82 -16.80
C ASP A 844 20.27 -34.22 -16.07
N ALA A 845 20.47 -34.28 -14.70
CA ALA A 845 20.02 -35.28 -13.63
C ALA A 845 20.82 -36.43 -12.82
N MET A 846 20.83 -36.31 -11.44
CA MET A 846 20.85 -37.30 -10.28
C MET A 846 22.09 -38.16 -9.81
N ALA A 847 22.05 -38.71 -8.56
CA ALA A 847 23.17 -38.57 -7.59
C ALA A 847 23.67 -39.80 -6.70
N PRO A 848 24.84 -40.46 -6.99
CA PRO A 848 25.41 -41.63 -6.23
C PRO A 848 26.51 -41.42 -5.11
N THR A 849 27.58 -42.25 -5.04
CA THR A 849 28.58 -42.35 -3.93
C THR A 849 29.86 -41.54 -4.19
N ASN A 850 30.48 -40.87 -3.19
CA ASN A 850 31.74 -40.12 -3.38
C ASN A 850 32.92 -41.09 -3.57
N LEU A 851 33.70 -40.87 -4.63
CA LEU A 851 34.82 -41.72 -5.04
C LEU A 851 36.21 -41.04 -4.85
N ILE A 852 36.26 -39.83 -4.28
CA ILE A 852 37.49 -39.07 -4.01
C ILE A 852 38.16 -39.57 -2.71
N THR A 853 39.05 -40.56 -2.84
CA THR A 853 39.92 -40.97 -1.72
C THR A 853 41.13 -40.01 -1.57
N PRO A 854 41.88 -40.05 -0.45
CA PRO A 854 43.14 -39.30 -0.30
C PRO A 854 44.26 -39.70 -1.27
N GLU A 855 44.08 -40.80 -2.01
CA GLU A 855 45.04 -41.33 -2.99
C GLU A 855 44.76 -40.82 -4.42
N VAL A 856 43.60 -40.17 -4.63
CA VAL A 856 43.20 -39.58 -5.91
C VAL A 856 44.08 -38.36 -6.22
N THR A 857 44.80 -38.41 -7.34
CA THR A 857 45.68 -37.32 -7.81
C THR A 857 45.03 -36.41 -8.85
N MET A 858 43.89 -36.81 -9.42
CA MET A 858 43.10 -36.07 -10.40
C MET A 858 41.61 -36.40 -10.20
N ILE A 859 40.75 -35.38 -10.13
CA ILE A 859 39.30 -35.55 -10.04
C ILE A 859 38.72 -35.50 -11.46
N THR A 860 37.88 -36.47 -11.80
CA THR A 860 37.12 -36.53 -13.06
C THR A 860 35.60 -36.51 -12.77
N PRO A 861 34.74 -36.18 -13.75
CA PRO A 861 33.29 -36.10 -13.56
C PRO A 861 32.66 -37.37 -12.97
N ASP A 862 33.12 -38.57 -13.37
CA ASP A 862 32.61 -39.85 -12.87
C ASP A 862 32.83 -40.06 -11.35
N LEU A 863 33.75 -39.29 -10.74
CA LEU A 863 34.02 -39.31 -9.30
C LEU A 863 33.12 -38.34 -8.52
N LEU A 864 32.34 -37.50 -9.21
CA LEU A 864 31.45 -36.48 -8.66
C LEU A 864 29.98 -36.92 -8.74
N PRO A 865 29.54 -37.81 -7.84
CA PRO A 865 28.17 -38.32 -7.87
C PRO A 865 27.09 -37.24 -7.76
N LEU A 866 27.22 -36.34 -6.79
CA LEU A 866 26.08 -35.55 -6.32
C LEU A 866 25.89 -34.27 -7.16
N ILE A 867 26.64 -34.11 -8.26
CA ILE A 867 26.60 -32.95 -9.15
C ILE A 867 27.26 -33.25 -10.51
N ASP A 868 26.57 -32.92 -11.59
CA ASP A 868 27.10 -33.00 -12.96
C ASP A 868 27.99 -31.79 -13.25
N LEU A 869 29.29 -32.00 -13.49
CA LEU A 869 30.27 -30.96 -13.80
C LEU A 869 31.15 -31.36 -14.99
N SER A 870 31.55 -30.38 -15.80
CA SER A 870 32.57 -30.62 -16.83
C SER A 870 33.97 -30.77 -16.21
N GLN A 871 34.90 -31.38 -16.94
CA GLN A 871 36.30 -31.44 -16.50
C GLN A 871 36.91 -30.04 -16.31
N ASP A 872 36.43 -29.03 -17.04
CA ASP A 872 36.91 -27.65 -16.90
C ASP A 872 36.32 -26.93 -15.68
N ASP A 873 35.06 -27.19 -15.31
CA ASP A 873 34.50 -26.77 -14.01
C ASP A 873 35.36 -27.31 -12.87
N ILE A 874 35.68 -28.61 -12.93
CA ILE A 874 36.55 -29.29 -11.96
C ILE A 874 37.96 -28.68 -11.96
N ASN A 875 38.52 -28.37 -13.13
CA ASN A 875 39.80 -27.67 -13.24
C ASN A 875 39.78 -26.27 -12.63
N ILE A 876 38.66 -25.54 -12.72
CA ILE A 876 38.48 -24.22 -12.09
C ILE A 876 38.40 -24.37 -10.56
N ILE A 877 37.63 -25.32 -10.06
CA ILE A 877 37.55 -25.63 -8.62
C ILE A 877 38.94 -26.01 -8.06
N VAL A 878 39.64 -26.94 -8.72
CA VAL A 878 40.98 -27.41 -8.32
C VAL A 878 42.02 -26.28 -8.32
N LYS A 879 41.89 -25.28 -9.20
CA LYS A 879 42.76 -24.09 -9.23
C LYS A 879 42.43 -23.08 -8.12
N ARG A 880 41.19 -23.02 -7.64
CA ARG A 880 40.76 -22.14 -6.54
C ARG A 880 41.12 -22.68 -5.15
N VAL A 881 41.25 -24.00 -5.00
CA VAL A 881 41.56 -24.65 -3.72
C VAL A 881 43.06 -24.70 -3.44
N ASP A 882 43.48 -24.21 -2.26
CA ASP A 882 44.87 -24.37 -1.80
C ASP A 882 45.27 -25.86 -1.70
N ARG A 883 46.47 -26.16 -2.19
CA ARG A 883 47.02 -27.51 -2.42
C ARG A 883 46.20 -28.40 -3.39
N GLY A 884 45.21 -27.84 -4.08
CA GLY A 884 44.42 -28.50 -5.11
C GLY A 884 43.74 -29.80 -4.64
N VAL A 885 43.74 -30.82 -5.50
CA VAL A 885 43.10 -32.14 -5.26
C VAL A 885 43.50 -32.75 -3.91
N ALA A 886 44.74 -32.57 -3.46
CA ALA A 886 45.22 -33.10 -2.18
C ALA A 886 44.43 -32.57 -0.97
N ASN A 887 43.81 -31.39 -1.07
CA ASN A 887 42.96 -30.83 -0.03
C ASN A 887 41.45 -30.99 -0.30
N ILE A 888 41.00 -31.44 -1.49
CA ILE A 888 39.57 -31.61 -1.78
C ILE A 888 39.08 -32.97 -1.26
N GLN A 889 38.23 -32.96 -0.25
CA GLN A 889 37.60 -34.15 0.36
C GLN A 889 36.36 -34.62 -0.40
N ASP A 890 35.56 -33.68 -0.90
CA ASP A 890 34.30 -33.95 -1.62
C ASP A 890 33.89 -32.71 -2.45
N ILE A 891 33.10 -32.92 -3.50
CA ILE A 891 32.44 -31.84 -4.27
C ILE A 891 31.00 -32.30 -4.56
N TYR A 892 30.01 -31.47 -4.20
CA TYR A 892 28.59 -31.79 -4.41
C TYR A 892 27.72 -30.54 -4.54
N ALA A 893 26.51 -30.70 -5.10
CA ALA A 893 25.56 -29.60 -5.26
C ALA A 893 25.16 -28.97 -3.91
N LEU A 894 24.70 -27.73 -3.94
CA LEU A 894 24.03 -27.09 -2.81
C LEU A 894 22.71 -27.82 -2.49
N SER A 895 22.22 -27.66 -1.26
CA SER A 895 20.81 -27.92 -0.99
C SER A 895 19.95 -26.73 -1.45
N PRO A 896 18.66 -26.93 -1.80
CA PRO A 896 17.78 -25.84 -2.23
C PRO A 896 17.65 -24.67 -1.24
N LEU A 897 17.95 -24.89 0.06
CA LEU A 897 18.07 -23.83 1.06
C LEU A 897 19.35 -23.00 0.88
N GLN A 898 20.48 -23.67 0.64
CA GLN A 898 21.77 -23.01 0.39
C GLN A 898 21.76 -22.27 -0.96
N ASP A 899 21.08 -22.80 -1.99
CA ASP A 899 20.90 -22.10 -3.27
C ASP A 899 20.16 -20.76 -3.09
N GLY A 900 19.08 -20.75 -2.30
CA GLY A 900 18.34 -19.53 -1.97
C GLY A 900 19.21 -18.53 -1.19
N ILE A 901 19.99 -19.00 -0.21
CA ILE A 901 20.94 -18.17 0.54
C ILE A 901 22.01 -17.57 -0.40
N LEU A 902 22.57 -18.37 -1.30
CA LEU A 902 23.58 -17.93 -2.27
C LEU A 902 23.01 -16.91 -3.26
N PHE A 903 21.79 -17.12 -3.76
CA PHE A 903 21.09 -16.16 -4.63
C PHE A 903 20.98 -14.78 -3.95
N HIS A 904 20.55 -14.73 -2.69
CA HIS A 904 20.46 -13.47 -1.94
C HIS A 904 21.85 -12.85 -1.66
N HIS A 905 22.88 -13.66 -1.41
CA HIS A 905 24.26 -13.17 -1.29
C HIS A 905 24.76 -12.54 -2.60
N ILE A 906 24.44 -13.12 -3.76
CA ILE A 906 24.81 -12.57 -5.08
C ILE A 906 23.99 -11.30 -5.42
N MET A 907 22.71 -11.25 -5.06
CA MET A 907 21.83 -10.11 -5.36
C MET A 907 22.06 -8.90 -4.45
N ALA A 908 22.46 -9.09 -3.19
CA ALA A 908 22.74 -7.98 -2.29
C ALA A 908 24.05 -7.27 -2.70
N THR A 909 23.93 -6.00 -3.12
CA THR A 909 25.06 -5.16 -3.57
C THR A 909 25.86 -4.54 -2.42
N LYS A 910 25.36 -4.63 -1.19
CA LYS A 910 25.96 -4.07 0.03
C LYS A 910 25.57 -4.95 1.22
N GLY A 911 26.54 -5.31 2.07
CA GLY A 911 26.30 -6.22 3.19
C GLY A 911 25.86 -7.63 2.78
N ASP A 912 25.70 -8.51 3.76
CA ASP A 912 25.29 -9.90 3.59
C ASP A 912 24.12 -10.23 4.53
N PRO A 913 22.89 -10.43 4.00
CA PRO A 913 21.70 -10.68 4.82
C PRO A 913 21.72 -12.04 5.54
N TYR A 914 22.70 -12.90 5.25
CA TYR A 914 22.88 -14.21 5.87
C TYR A 914 24.17 -14.30 6.71
N LEU A 915 24.86 -13.18 6.98
CA LEU A 915 26.00 -13.14 7.88
C LEU A 915 25.58 -12.88 9.33
N LEU A 916 25.83 -13.84 10.22
CA LEU A 916 25.72 -13.64 11.67
C LEU A 916 27.00 -13.01 12.24
N ALA A 917 26.85 -12.02 13.12
CA ALA A 917 27.92 -11.46 13.94
C ALA A 917 27.56 -11.56 15.44
N ASN A 918 28.44 -12.16 16.25
CA ASN A 918 28.27 -12.32 17.70
C ASN A 918 29.46 -11.71 18.44
N CYS A 919 29.21 -10.96 19.52
CA CYS A 919 30.26 -10.32 20.31
C CYS A 919 30.50 -11.05 21.64
N LEU A 920 31.78 -11.36 21.90
CA LEU A 920 32.28 -12.06 23.09
C LEU A 920 33.38 -11.22 23.75
N VAL A 921 33.52 -11.33 25.07
CA VAL A 921 34.64 -10.71 25.81
C VAL A 921 35.43 -11.78 26.56
N ILE A 922 36.76 -11.74 26.45
CA ILE A 922 37.73 -12.70 27.00
C ILE A 922 38.79 -11.95 27.82
N ASP A 923 39.11 -12.43 29.03
CA ASP A 923 39.94 -11.69 29.98
C ASP A 923 41.35 -11.31 29.51
N ASN A 924 42.02 -12.18 28.75
CA ASN A 924 43.44 -11.98 28.36
C ASN A 924 43.85 -12.82 27.14
N ARG A 925 45.04 -12.50 26.61
CA ARG A 925 45.61 -13.11 25.40
C ARG A 925 45.86 -14.61 25.53
N ASP A 926 46.34 -15.10 26.67
CA ASP A 926 46.60 -16.54 26.89
C ASP A 926 45.31 -17.38 26.86
N ILE A 927 44.17 -16.78 27.22
CA ILE A 927 42.86 -17.43 27.10
C ILE A 927 42.35 -17.32 25.67
N LEU A 928 42.49 -16.17 25.02
CA LEU A 928 42.13 -15.97 23.61
C LEU A 928 42.86 -16.97 22.69
N ASP A 929 44.17 -17.10 22.81
CA ASP A 929 44.99 -18.00 21.98
C ASP A 929 44.61 -19.48 22.20
N ARG A 930 44.21 -19.87 23.42
CA ARG A 930 43.69 -21.22 23.71
C ARG A 930 42.28 -21.43 23.17
N PHE A 931 41.42 -20.41 23.21
CA PHE A 931 40.08 -20.44 22.65
C PHE A 931 40.11 -20.57 21.13
N MET A 932 40.94 -19.78 20.43
CA MET A 932 41.17 -19.89 18.98
C MET A 932 41.72 -21.28 18.57
N LYS A 933 42.74 -21.78 19.28
CA LYS A 933 43.28 -23.15 19.06
C LYS A 933 42.22 -24.25 19.30
N THR A 934 41.25 -23.99 20.18
CA THR A 934 40.15 -24.92 20.44
C THR A 934 39.09 -24.88 19.34
N ILE A 935 38.77 -23.70 18.81
CA ILE A 935 37.87 -23.55 17.66
C ILE A 935 38.42 -24.28 16.43
N GLN A 936 39.73 -24.20 16.16
CA GLN A 936 40.36 -24.95 15.07
C GLN A 936 40.07 -26.46 15.17
N LYS A 937 40.21 -27.08 16.36
CA LYS A 937 39.88 -28.51 16.56
C LYS A 937 38.43 -28.86 16.20
N VAL A 938 37.49 -27.94 16.40
CA VAL A 938 36.08 -28.13 16.02
C VAL A 938 35.90 -27.98 14.50
N VAL A 939 36.58 -27.02 13.86
CA VAL A 939 36.62 -26.88 12.39
C VAL A 939 37.19 -28.14 11.74
N ASP A 940 38.32 -28.65 12.24
CA ASP A 940 38.95 -29.88 11.76
C ASP A 940 37.98 -31.07 11.84
N ARG A 941 37.19 -31.16 12.92
CA ARG A 941 36.26 -32.26 13.16
C ARG A 941 35.04 -32.29 12.23
N HIS A 942 34.50 -31.15 11.80
CA HIS A 942 33.21 -31.11 11.09
C HIS A 942 33.32 -30.56 9.67
N ASP A 943 33.08 -31.43 8.68
CA ASP A 943 33.21 -31.14 7.23
C ASP A 943 32.53 -29.84 6.79
N ILE A 944 31.34 -29.53 7.33
CA ILE A 944 30.58 -28.33 6.97
C ILE A 944 31.29 -27.02 7.37
N LEU A 945 32.10 -27.05 8.43
CA LEU A 945 32.92 -25.89 8.83
C LEU A 945 34.16 -25.71 7.95
N ARG A 946 34.57 -26.76 7.22
CA ARG A 946 35.63 -26.75 6.19
C ARG A 946 35.08 -26.66 4.75
N THR A 947 33.80 -26.36 4.58
CA THR A 947 33.14 -26.28 3.27
C THR A 947 33.18 -24.85 2.72
N ALA A 948 33.60 -24.71 1.46
CA ALA A 948 33.49 -23.50 0.65
C ALA A 948 32.34 -23.62 -0.36
N ILE A 949 31.84 -22.49 -0.84
CA ILE A 949 30.79 -22.40 -1.86
C ILE A 949 31.39 -21.75 -3.11
N VAL A 950 31.36 -22.41 -4.26
CA VAL A 950 31.95 -21.89 -5.50
C VAL A 950 30.91 -21.92 -6.62
N TRP A 951 30.75 -20.81 -7.33
CA TRP A 951 29.73 -20.64 -8.38
C TRP A 951 30.23 -19.83 -9.59
N GLU A 952 31.17 -18.91 -9.36
CA GLU A 952 31.75 -18.05 -10.40
C GLU A 952 32.50 -18.84 -11.49
N ASN A 953 32.13 -18.61 -12.74
CA ASN A 953 32.69 -19.28 -13.92
C ASN A 953 32.54 -20.81 -13.89
N LEU A 954 31.50 -21.32 -13.19
CA LEU A 954 31.10 -22.72 -13.21
C LEU A 954 29.73 -22.88 -13.87
N SER A 955 29.47 -24.07 -14.42
CA SER A 955 28.16 -24.49 -14.95
C SER A 955 27.05 -24.55 -13.90
N SER A 956 27.39 -24.75 -12.62
CA SER A 956 26.46 -24.78 -11.49
C SER A 956 27.16 -24.40 -10.17
N PRO A 957 26.44 -23.94 -9.13
CA PRO A 957 27.01 -23.67 -7.82
C PRO A 957 27.29 -24.98 -7.05
N VAL A 958 28.43 -25.03 -6.37
CA VAL A 958 28.95 -26.26 -5.73
C VAL A 958 29.42 -26.01 -4.30
N GLN A 959 29.26 -27.03 -3.46
CA GLN A 959 29.93 -27.15 -2.15
C GLN A 959 31.25 -27.89 -2.36
N VAL A 960 32.36 -27.31 -1.89
CA VAL A 960 33.71 -27.89 -1.92
C VAL A 960 34.16 -28.15 -0.50
N VAL A 961 34.26 -29.42 -0.10
CA VAL A 961 34.69 -29.80 1.25
C VAL A 961 36.21 -29.89 1.30
N LEU A 962 36.88 -29.10 2.13
CA LEU A 962 38.33 -29.15 2.29
C LEU A 962 38.72 -30.12 3.41
N ARG A 963 39.75 -30.95 3.20
CA ARG A 963 40.33 -31.83 4.24
C ARG A 963 40.93 -31.01 5.39
N GLN A 964 41.46 -29.83 5.10
CA GLN A 964 42.03 -28.88 6.05
C GLN A 964 41.64 -27.45 5.65
N ALA A 965 41.16 -26.66 6.62
CA ALA A 965 40.91 -25.23 6.46
C ALA A 965 41.32 -24.48 7.74
N THR A 966 42.19 -23.48 7.61
CA THR A 966 42.75 -22.74 8.76
C THR A 966 41.83 -21.60 9.17
N LEU A 967 41.60 -21.45 10.47
CA LEU A 967 40.74 -20.41 11.03
C LEU A 967 41.27 -19.00 10.74
N SER A 968 40.45 -18.17 10.09
CA SER A 968 40.75 -16.75 9.87
C SER A 968 40.52 -15.95 11.15
N VAL A 969 41.61 -15.49 11.78
CA VAL A 969 41.59 -14.61 12.94
C VAL A 969 42.31 -13.30 12.57
N THR A 970 41.60 -12.17 12.66
CA THR A 970 42.11 -10.84 12.31
C THR A 970 42.24 -9.99 13.56
N GLU A 971 43.48 -9.61 13.91
CA GLU A 971 43.78 -8.76 15.06
C GLU A 971 43.80 -7.28 14.63
N ILE A 972 43.06 -6.44 15.35
CA ILE A 972 42.82 -5.03 15.01
C ILE A 972 43.22 -4.13 16.18
N VAL A 973 44.00 -3.10 15.87
CA VAL A 973 44.27 -1.98 16.77
C VAL A 973 43.18 -0.93 16.57
N LEU A 974 42.43 -0.64 17.61
CA LEU A 974 41.36 0.37 17.64
C LEU A 974 41.82 1.61 18.39
N ASP A 975 41.18 2.76 18.13
CA ASP A 975 41.40 4.00 18.87
C ASP A 975 40.41 4.11 20.03
N PRO A 976 40.85 4.11 21.31
CA PRO A 976 39.99 4.31 22.47
C PRO A 976 39.09 5.56 22.42
N ALA A 977 39.46 6.59 21.66
CA ALA A 977 38.67 7.82 21.54
C ALA A 977 37.29 7.60 20.88
N ASN A 978 37.14 6.55 20.08
CA ASN A 978 35.91 6.25 19.34
C ASN A 978 34.91 5.36 20.12
N GLY A 979 35.18 5.09 21.40
CA GLY A 979 34.31 4.29 22.27
C GLY A 979 34.84 2.87 22.54
N PRO A 980 34.07 2.00 23.24
CA PRO A 980 34.54 0.68 23.64
C PRO A 980 34.80 -0.22 22.42
N ALA A 981 35.79 -1.11 22.50
CA ALA A 981 36.22 -1.96 21.39
C ALA A 981 35.07 -2.82 20.84
N SER A 982 34.15 -3.25 21.71
CA SER A 982 32.93 -3.99 21.34
C SER A 982 31.96 -3.22 20.45
N LYS A 983 31.86 -1.89 20.59
CA LYS A 983 31.07 -1.08 19.67
C LYS A 983 31.78 -0.95 18.32
N GLN A 984 33.06 -0.58 18.35
CA GLN A 984 33.84 -0.34 17.13
C GLN A 984 33.97 -1.60 16.25
N LEU A 985 34.21 -2.78 16.82
CA LEU A 985 34.22 -4.03 16.05
C LEU A 985 32.85 -4.36 15.45
N MET A 986 31.75 -4.11 16.17
CA MET A 986 30.40 -4.36 15.66
C MET A 986 29.97 -3.35 14.58
N GLU A 987 30.57 -2.15 14.53
CA GLU A 987 30.41 -1.19 13.43
C GLU A 987 31.29 -1.56 12.22
N LEU A 988 32.53 -2.01 12.44
CA LEU A 988 33.45 -2.46 11.36
C LEU A 988 33.02 -3.77 10.68
N PHE A 989 32.35 -4.66 11.42
CA PHE A 989 31.86 -5.96 10.94
C PHE A 989 30.33 -6.05 10.96
N ASP A 990 29.63 -4.91 10.81
CA ASP A 990 28.18 -4.89 10.65
C ASP A 990 27.78 -5.69 9.40
N PRO A 991 26.93 -6.74 9.51
CA PRO A 991 26.46 -7.51 8.36
C PRO A 991 25.77 -6.67 7.26
N ARG A 992 25.35 -5.44 7.55
CA ARG A 992 24.76 -4.52 6.54
C ARG A 992 25.81 -3.87 5.62
N GLU A 993 27.07 -3.91 6.00
CA GLU A 993 28.20 -3.30 5.27
C GLU A 993 29.26 -4.35 4.89
N TYR A 994 29.56 -5.28 5.79
CA TYR A 994 30.59 -6.30 5.65
C TYR A 994 30.06 -7.59 4.99
N ARG A 995 30.93 -8.33 4.28
CA ARG A 995 30.62 -9.61 3.63
C ARG A 995 31.73 -10.64 3.88
N ILE A 996 31.39 -11.93 3.91
CA ILE A 996 32.37 -13.01 3.83
C ILE A 996 32.45 -13.52 2.38
N GLU A 997 33.68 -13.71 1.89
CA GLU A 997 33.93 -14.39 0.61
C GLU A 997 33.57 -15.89 0.74
N LEU A 998 32.46 -16.31 0.14
CA LEU A 998 31.92 -17.67 0.30
C LEU A 998 32.76 -18.75 -0.38
N SER A 999 33.62 -18.40 -1.34
CA SER A 999 34.57 -19.34 -1.97
C SER A 999 35.80 -19.65 -1.11
N GLN A 1000 35.94 -19.04 0.08
CA GLN A 1000 37.10 -19.19 0.97
C GLN A 1000 36.71 -19.74 2.34
N ALA A 1001 36.73 -21.07 2.48
CA ALA A 1001 36.57 -21.76 3.76
C ALA A 1001 37.75 -21.47 4.73
N PRO A 1002 37.51 -21.43 6.05
CA PRO A 1002 36.22 -21.63 6.72
C PRO A 1002 35.32 -20.39 6.66
N LEU A 1003 34.01 -20.59 6.49
CA LEU A 1003 33.01 -19.52 6.47
C LEU A 1003 32.58 -19.05 7.88
N THR A 1004 33.44 -19.33 8.86
CA THR A 1004 33.45 -18.77 10.22
C THR A 1004 34.76 -18.01 10.39
N ARG A 1005 34.68 -16.70 10.64
CA ARG A 1005 35.83 -15.80 10.79
C ARG A 1005 35.77 -15.08 12.14
N PHE A 1006 36.91 -14.66 12.66
CA PHE A 1006 37.01 -13.98 13.96
C PHE A 1006 37.79 -12.68 13.80
N ALA A 1007 37.24 -11.58 14.31
CA ALA A 1007 37.96 -10.33 14.50
C ALA A 1007 38.20 -10.11 16.01
N VAL A 1008 39.42 -9.69 16.38
CA VAL A 1008 39.83 -9.53 17.78
C VAL A 1008 40.50 -8.19 18.00
N ALA A 1009 40.18 -7.52 19.10
CA ALA A 1009 40.83 -6.28 19.52
C ALA A 1009 40.95 -6.23 21.05
N GLN A 1010 41.95 -5.52 21.55
CA GLN A 1010 42.07 -5.25 22.98
C GLN A 1010 41.26 -4.00 23.35
N ASP A 1011 40.46 -4.09 24.42
CA ASP A 1011 39.70 -2.96 24.97
C ASP A 1011 40.52 -2.19 26.02
N ILE A 1012 40.03 -1.03 26.44
CA ILE A 1012 40.76 -0.08 27.31
C ILE A 1012 41.12 -0.63 28.70
N ASP A 1013 40.47 -1.69 29.15
CA ASP A 1013 40.73 -2.38 30.42
C ASP A 1013 41.68 -3.58 30.30
N GLY A 1014 42.21 -3.82 29.09
CA GLY A 1014 43.15 -4.90 28.79
C GLY A 1014 42.50 -6.22 28.39
N ARG A 1015 41.17 -6.36 28.50
CA ARG A 1015 40.42 -7.53 28.00
C ARG A 1015 40.39 -7.54 26.48
N TRP A 1016 40.08 -8.70 25.92
CA TRP A 1016 40.00 -8.94 24.48
C TRP A 1016 38.55 -9.10 24.05
N VAL A 1017 38.09 -8.24 23.16
CA VAL A 1017 36.80 -8.40 22.50
C VAL A 1017 36.99 -9.23 21.24
N VAL A 1018 36.08 -10.16 21.02
CA VAL A 1018 36.06 -11.07 19.87
C VAL A 1018 34.71 -10.95 19.18
N VAL A 1019 34.69 -10.48 17.94
CA VAL A 1019 33.52 -10.59 17.06
C VAL A 1019 33.68 -11.85 16.22
N GLN A 1020 32.83 -12.84 16.50
CA GLN A 1020 32.68 -14.03 15.66
C GLN A 1020 31.68 -13.76 14.55
N MET A 1021 32.13 -13.93 13.32
CA MET A 1021 31.31 -13.90 12.11
C MET A 1021 31.09 -15.34 11.61
N MET A 1022 29.86 -15.69 11.25
CA MET A 1022 29.55 -16.99 10.64
C MET A 1022 28.46 -16.83 9.58
N HIS A 1023 28.70 -17.32 8.37
CA HIS A 1023 27.69 -17.26 7.32
C HIS A 1023 26.65 -18.39 7.45
N HIS A 1024 25.36 -18.07 7.31
CA HIS A 1024 24.28 -19.02 7.53
C HIS A 1024 24.26 -20.23 6.58
N ILE A 1025 24.97 -20.16 5.44
CA ILE A 1025 25.06 -21.25 4.46
C ILE A 1025 25.78 -22.51 4.99
N ILE A 1026 26.51 -22.40 6.13
CA ILE A 1026 27.18 -23.52 6.82
C ILE A 1026 26.68 -23.80 8.24
N GLY A 1027 25.79 -22.97 8.81
CA GLY A 1027 25.42 -23.12 10.22
C GLY A 1027 24.41 -22.10 10.75
N ASP A 1028 24.01 -22.30 12.00
CA ASP A 1028 22.99 -21.52 12.70
C ASP A 1028 23.27 -21.46 14.22
N HIS A 1029 22.32 -20.95 15.01
CA HIS A 1029 22.39 -20.96 16.48
C HIS A 1029 22.53 -22.37 17.10
N SER A 1030 22.05 -23.42 16.44
CA SER A 1030 22.13 -24.83 16.88
C SER A 1030 23.51 -25.43 16.61
N THR A 1031 24.09 -25.10 15.45
CA THR A 1031 25.51 -25.31 15.12
C THR A 1031 26.38 -24.60 16.16
N MET A 1032 26.13 -23.31 16.41
CA MET A 1032 26.83 -22.52 17.43
C MET A 1032 26.73 -23.12 18.84
N LYS A 1033 25.55 -23.58 19.26
CA LYS A 1033 25.37 -24.23 20.57
C LYS A 1033 26.19 -25.52 20.71
N GLN A 1034 26.20 -26.35 19.66
CA GLN A 1034 26.94 -27.62 19.68
C GLN A 1034 28.46 -27.37 19.55
N MET A 1035 28.88 -26.41 18.73
CA MET A 1035 30.26 -25.90 18.66
C MET A 1035 30.74 -25.42 20.03
N MET A 1036 29.94 -24.62 20.73
CA MET A 1036 30.27 -24.16 22.09
C MET A 1036 30.33 -25.30 23.11
N THR A 1037 29.50 -26.34 22.94
CA THR A 1037 29.54 -27.56 23.78
C THR A 1037 30.85 -28.33 23.58
N GLU A 1038 31.31 -28.46 22.33
CA GLU A 1038 32.58 -29.12 22.00
C GLU A 1038 33.79 -28.27 22.41
N ILE A 1039 33.73 -26.94 22.28
CA ILE A 1039 34.75 -26.03 22.82
C ILE A 1039 34.88 -26.19 24.34
N GLN A 1040 33.77 -26.29 25.07
CA GLN A 1040 33.80 -26.54 26.51
C GLN A 1040 34.41 -27.91 26.85
N ALA A 1041 34.10 -28.96 26.10
CA ALA A 1041 34.71 -30.28 26.28
C ALA A 1041 36.22 -30.27 26.01
N PHE A 1042 36.68 -29.61 24.93
CA PHE A 1042 38.10 -29.48 24.62
C PHE A 1042 38.87 -28.62 25.64
N LEU A 1043 38.29 -27.52 26.12
CA LEU A 1043 38.89 -26.70 27.19
C LEU A 1043 38.92 -27.43 28.55
N GLY A 1044 37.97 -28.34 28.77
CA GLY A 1044 37.90 -29.19 29.96
C GLY A 1044 38.69 -30.50 29.89
N GLY A 1045 39.35 -30.82 28.77
CA GLY A 1045 40.10 -32.07 28.59
C GLY A 1045 39.24 -33.33 28.51
N GLN A 1046 38.09 -33.25 27.83
CA GLN A 1046 37.09 -34.33 27.69
C GLN A 1046 36.90 -34.76 26.22
N ASP A 1047 37.95 -34.71 25.41
CA ASP A 1047 37.90 -34.95 23.97
C ASP A 1047 37.62 -36.40 23.56
N GLU A 1048 37.99 -37.38 24.40
CA GLU A 1048 37.66 -38.80 24.20
C GLU A 1048 36.14 -39.11 24.26
N VAL A 1049 35.33 -38.19 24.79
CA VAL A 1049 33.87 -38.39 25.01
C VAL A 1049 33.03 -37.93 23.80
N LEU A 1050 33.63 -37.30 22.79
CA LEU A 1050 32.89 -36.70 21.67
C LEU A 1050 32.49 -37.74 20.60
N PRO A 1051 31.19 -37.86 20.23
CA PRO A 1051 30.70 -38.85 19.26
C PRO A 1051 31.12 -38.53 17.82
N THR A 1052 31.33 -39.56 17.00
CA THR A 1052 31.80 -39.42 15.61
C THR A 1052 30.90 -38.50 14.78
N PRO A 1053 31.45 -37.46 14.12
CA PRO A 1053 30.68 -36.53 13.31
C PRO A 1053 30.04 -37.24 12.11
N GLN A 1054 28.87 -36.74 11.68
CA GLN A 1054 28.15 -37.25 10.51
C GLN A 1054 28.38 -36.35 9.30
N PRO A 1055 28.82 -36.88 8.14
CA PRO A 1055 29.07 -36.08 6.94
C PRO A 1055 27.81 -35.39 6.39
N PHE A 1056 27.88 -34.07 6.17
CA PHE A 1056 26.74 -33.25 5.71
C PHE A 1056 26.17 -33.70 4.36
N ARG A 1057 27.02 -34.27 3.49
CA ARG A 1057 26.65 -34.90 2.19
C ARG A 1057 25.48 -35.89 2.28
N ASN A 1058 25.29 -36.55 3.42
CA ASN A 1058 24.18 -37.49 3.63
C ASN A 1058 22.82 -36.76 3.62
N ILE A 1059 22.79 -35.51 4.08
CA ILE A 1059 21.60 -34.64 4.04
C ILE A 1059 21.35 -34.15 2.60
N ILE A 1060 22.40 -33.87 1.83
CA ILE A 1060 22.28 -33.50 0.40
C ILE A 1060 21.69 -34.65 -0.42
N ALA A 1061 22.15 -35.88 -0.20
CA ALA A 1061 21.59 -37.07 -0.84
C ALA A 1061 20.11 -37.27 -0.44
N GLN A 1062 19.75 -37.12 0.84
CA GLN A 1062 18.37 -37.22 1.32
C GLN A 1062 17.46 -36.08 0.81
N ALA A 1063 17.97 -34.86 0.67
CA ALA A 1063 17.23 -33.73 0.10
C ALA A 1063 16.84 -33.96 -1.37
N ARG A 1064 17.56 -34.82 -2.10
CA ARG A 1064 17.23 -35.26 -3.47
C ARG A 1064 16.43 -36.59 -3.51
N THR A 1065 16.05 -37.18 -2.36
CA THR A 1065 15.41 -38.53 -2.28
C THR A 1065 14.33 -38.72 -1.19
N GLY A 1066 13.77 -37.64 -0.61
CA GLY A 1066 12.78 -37.72 0.48
C GLY A 1066 11.37 -38.21 0.08
N PRO A 1067 10.53 -38.62 1.07
CA PRO A 1067 9.13 -38.99 0.84
C PRO A 1067 8.27 -37.80 0.38
N SER A 1068 7.10 -38.08 -0.19
CA SER A 1068 6.40 -37.09 -1.03
C SER A 1068 5.88 -35.87 -0.26
N VAL A 1069 5.84 -34.75 -1.00
CA VAL A 1069 5.33 -33.44 -0.56
C VAL A 1069 3.84 -33.49 -0.18
N GLU A 1070 3.14 -34.58 -0.50
CA GLU A 1070 1.68 -34.76 -0.31
C GLU A 1070 1.24 -34.83 1.14
N ASP A 1071 1.89 -35.61 2.03
CA ASP A 1071 1.43 -35.73 3.43
C ASP A 1071 1.53 -34.39 4.18
N HIS A 1072 2.59 -33.62 3.91
CA HIS A 1072 2.75 -32.27 4.45
C HIS A 1072 1.80 -31.27 3.80
N LYS A 1073 1.54 -31.35 2.49
CA LYS A 1073 0.47 -30.58 1.83
C LYS A 1073 -0.85 -30.84 2.56
N LYS A 1074 -1.21 -32.11 2.72
CA LYS A 1074 -2.48 -32.56 3.31
C LYS A 1074 -2.72 -31.99 4.70
N PHE A 1075 -1.70 -31.89 5.55
CA PHE A 1075 -1.85 -31.24 6.86
C PHE A 1075 -2.28 -29.77 6.72
N PHE A 1076 -1.54 -28.97 5.95
CA PHE A 1076 -1.82 -27.53 5.84
C PHE A 1076 -3.08 -27.22 5.00
N SER A 1077 -3.37 -28.04 3.97
CA SER A 1077 -4.51 -27.86 3.06
C SER A 1077 -5.82 -28.48 3.55
N GLU A 1078 -5.82 -29.70 4.11
CA GLU A 1078 -7.03 -30.46 4.44
C GLU A 1078 -7.33 -30.57 5.95
N MET A 1079 -6.33 -30.59 6.84
CA MET A 1079 -6.57 -30.85 8.28
C MET A 1079 -6.74 -29.58 9.13
N LEU A 1080 -7.85 -28.88 8.87
CA LEU A 1080 -8.81 -28.24 9.81
C LEU A 1080 -9.62 -27.19 9.05
#